data_AF-A0A383RSJ5-F1
#
_entry.id   AF-A0A383RSJ5-F1
#
_cell.length_a   1.000
_cell.length_b   1.000
_cell.length_c   1.000
_cell.angle_alpha   90.00
_cell.angle_beta   90.00
_cell.angle_gamma   90.00
#
_symmetry.space_group_name_H-M   'P 1'
#
loop_
_entity.id
_entity.type
_entity.pdbx_description
1 polymer ?
#
loop_
_entity_poly.entity_id
_entity_poly.type
_entity_poly.pdbx_seq_one_letter_code
_entity_poly.pdbx_strand_id
1 'polypeptide(L)'
;MSCWIRLGLEPTQDLDTIRQAYRGLLPAHHPETDPQGFQALRQAYEEALRLAREEAPSAEPEAQAEADSQSPALRGFYRLLEEPTLRFDPLAWQAYIAELDELPLDELDALNWRLLHELRSCGPISHVCAGLLATRLGWAEQLLRLENPQEAEAFLQRIEEPDPFDTRLMNDWPPSAQLESLWYFRSLEYCFRQRPLFEYEQFLDQHTCLAFPDDDALIQRLLVQFSQAGIGSHSLYARLLEQVERAPDDPDLLFLLARQADALGAEQQALDCWLRLWREHRHPQAERWLINLCARHQPQRLPLLIQALDLQTSPSAWPDNLLDPAQAWGSPAQSPQTLTRWLEAARQEPGGIAATFIDWRLDGDDELPLLAWLLQDQPERDLQRLYWLAWALQRGEAELLRLVLAEQPGEDALDALIVEGFQRQAAQQLHWLEQSPVVQSLVQFCAADDPAAELPEALAEEHNRPVCREWLRRMRVYPTHALHELNCHFDIRRMFTRPFALLVQEALAEHGAQRPAPTEGDALWAWHRQQLFMLALFDQPARWLAMIDPQLAGQIDYPAEHPYAPLHGLLRQVLQGADGSSGLLGSLDNGDPLQAVLASRLLTLRTAIDSSRLPTAAQLLACLDSEPAVLDDYPLGKLLFCAVLYHDRSLDEAQRTRLRDRIEALYIDDYWYEPLRRGLVEGKAKHPSAQLLQKQGIASRPFNDALDALDSLLNHCAPPKTRVLRALQKAKDDVELDPGLRCAIMALLSWTERMLGNDLKQAPAPFWAVWKLKTRLNRTGFALHLAAVAACGSLLLAVPGIIVVMGLLLVSGSLRRLRDMGQGVPTLLMVLVVSRVIPVLPLLLLGLPGDKLPNRYGPAPGKGDQLEGGLQATLRRMNS
;
A
#
# COMPACT_ATOMS: atom_id res chain seq x y z
N MET A 1 -68.28 34.14 -18.04
CA MET A 1 -68.84 33.26 -19.09
C MET A 1 -69.35 32.02 -18.38
N SER A 2 -70.57 31.55 -18.67
CA SER A 2 -71.04 30.28 -18.09
C SER A 2 -70.17 29.13 -18.58
N CYS A 3 -70.04 28.07 -17.77
CA CYS A 3 -69.27 26.87 -18.10
C CYS A 3 -69.70 26.27 -19.46
N TRP A 4 -70.99 26.31 -19.77
CA TRP A 4 -71.59 25.89 -21.04
C TRP A 4 -71.06 26.66 -22.26
N ILE A 5 -70.97 28.00 -22.18
CA ILE A 5 -70.47 28.84 -23.27
C ILE A 5 -68.98 28.56 -23.54
N ARG A 6 -68.19 28.25 -22.49
CA ARG A 6 -66.77 27.91 -22.64
C ARG A 6 -66.53 26.53 -23.25
N LEU A 7 -67.44 25.59 -23.04
CA LEU A 7 -67.41 24.27 -23.67
C LEU A 7 -68.08 24.25 -25.05
N GLY A 8 -68.72 25.36 -25.46
CA GLY A 8 -69.45 25.46 -26.73
C GLY A 8 -70.75 24.65 -26.76
N LEU A 9 -71.34 24.40 -25.58
CA LEU A 9 -72.55 23.58 -25.40
C LEU A 9 -73.72 24.43 -24.92
N GLU A 10 -74.94 23.98 -25.22
CA GLU A 10 -76.12 24.38 -24.45
C GLU A 10 -76.20 23.57 -23.14
N PRO A 11 -76.83 24.09 -22.07
CA PRO A 11 -76.96 23.36 -20.80
C PRO A 11 -77.56 21.96 -21.00
N THR A 12 -76.84 20.92 -20.60
CA THR A 12 -77.21 19.52 -20.84
C THR A 12 -76.87 18.63 -19.64
N GLN A 13 -77.65 17.58 -19.45
CA GLN A 13 -77.44 16.57 -18.39
C GLN A 13 -76.67 15.34 -18.89
N ASP A 14 -76.39 15.27 -20.20
CA ASP A 14 -75.65 14.18 -20.80
C ASP A 14 -74.13 14.33 -20.57
N LEU A 15 -73.60 13.51 -19.66
CA LEU A 15 -72.20 13.53 -19.25
C LEU A 15 -71.22 13.16 -20.38
N ASP A 16 -71.66 12.34 -21.35
CA ASP A 16 -70.79 11.92 -22.45
C ASP A 16 -70.64 13.03 -23.49
N THR A 17 -71.70 13.81 -23.72
CA THR A 17 -71.64 15.04 -24.53
C THR A 17 -70.70 16.08 -23.91
N ILE A 18 -70.74 16.26 -22.58
CA ILE A 18 -69.84 17.17 -21.84
C ILE A 18 -68.37 16.72 -21.94
N ARG A 19 -68.11 15.41 -21.80
CA ARG A 19 -66.76 14.82 -21.94
C ARG A 19 -66.20 14.96 -23.34
N GLN A 20 -67.03 14.76 -24.36
CA GLN A 20 -66.61 14.88 -25.76
C GLN A 20 -66.25 16.33 -26.11
N ALA A 21 -67.05 17.31 -25.67
CA ALA A 21 -66.75 18.72 -25.88
C ALA A 21 -65.43 19.16 -25.22
N TYR A 22 -65.18 18.70 -23.99
CA TYR A 22 -63.92 18.96 -23.29
C TYR A 22 -62.70 18.35 -24.03
N ARG A 23 -62.81 17.08 -24.48
CA ARG A 23 -61.74 16.41 -25.24
C ARG A 23 -61.47 17.08 -26.59
N GLY A 24 -62.50 17.61 -27.25
CA GLY A 24 -62.36 18.32 -28.53
C GLY A 24 -61.62 19.66 -28.42
N LEU A 25 -61.71 20.34 -27.27
CA LEU A 25 -61.09 21.65 -27.03
C LEU A 25 -59.68 21.55 -26.40
N LEU A 26 -59.31 20.38 -25.87
CA LEU A 26 -58.02 20.11 -25.24
C LEU A 26 -56.79 20.41 -26.13
N PRO A 27 -56.78 20.10 -27.44
CA PRO A 27 -55.62 20.35 -28.30
C PRO A 27 -55.33 21.85 -28.52
N ALA A 28 -56.35 22.71 -28.40
CA ALA A 28 -56.21 24.15 -28.59
C ALA A 28 -55.69 24.87 -27.32
N HIS A 29 -55.92 24.29 -26.14
CA HIS A 29 -55.49 24.84 -24.85
C HIS A 29 -54.56 23.85 -24.15
N HIS A 30 -53.35 23.68 -24.69
CA HIS A 30 -52.36 22.77 -24.13
C HIS A 30 -51.68 23.38 -22.88
N PRO A 31 -51.47 22.62 -21.80
CA PRO A 31 -50.98 23.15 -20.52
C PRO A 31 -49.60 23.81 -20.57
N GLU A 32 -48.77 23.47 -21.56
CA GLU A 32 -47.44 24.08 -21.74
C GLU A 32 -47.45 25.40 -22.51
N THR A 33 -48.44 25.64 -23.38
CA THR A 33 -48.52 26.83 -24.23
C THR A 33 -49.58 27.84 -23.77
N ASP A 34 -50.65 27.39 -23.12
CA ASP A 34 -51.70 28.24 -22.55
C ASP A 34 -52.21 27.68 -21.20
N PRO A 35 -51.42 27.84 -20.12
CA PRO A 35 -51.76 27.28 -18.81
C PRO A 35 -53.02 27.90 -18.20
N GLN A 36 -53.26 29.20 -18.43
CA GLN A 36 -54.46 29.87 -17.93
C GLN A 36 -55.71 29.43 -18.70
N GLY A 37 -55.63 29.26 -20.02
CA GLY A 37 -56.72 28.71 -20.83
C GLY A 37 -57.06 27.27 -20.49
N PHE A 38 -56.04 26.42 -20.25
CA PHE A 38 -56.25 25.04 -19.82
C PHE A 38 -56.93 24.96 -18.45
N GLN A 39 -56.49 25.76 -17.48
CA GLN A 39 -57.10 25.79 -16.14
C GLN A 39 -58.55 26.30 -16.20
N ALA A 40 -58.82 27.32 -17.01
CA ALA A 40 -60.15 27.85 -17.25
C ALA A 40 -61.10 26.86 -17.95
N LEU A 41 -60.58 26.06 -18.89
CA LEU A 41 -61.33 25.00 -19.59
C LEU A 41 -61.63 23.83 -18.66
N ARG A 42 -60.66 23.42 -17.83
CA ARG A 42 -60.83 22.35 -16.84
C ARG A 42 -61.84 22.73 -15.76
N GLN A 43 -61.79 23.97 -15.26
CA GLN A 43 -62.79 24.48 -14.31
C GLN A 43 -64.20 24.49 -14.92
N ALA A 44 -64.34 24.92 -16.18
CA ALA A 44 -65.63 24.89 -16.87
C ALA A 44 -66.18 23.46 -17.05
N TYR A 45 -65.31 22.48 -17.34
CA TYR A 45 -65.69 21.07 -17.41
C TYR A 45 -66.13 20.50 -16.05
N GLU A 46 -65.38 20.79 -14.99
CA GLU A 46 -65.72 20.34 -13.63
C GLU A 46 -67.02 20.99 -13.14
N GLU A 47 -67.25 22.28 -13.41
CA GLU A 47 -68.51 22.98 -13.10
C GLU A 47 -69.68 22.45 -13.93
N ALA A 48 -69.50 22.15 -15.22
CA ALA A 48 -70.55 21.58 -16.07
C ALA A 48 -70.94 20.16 -15.62
N LEU A 49 -69.97 19.33 -15.22
CA LEU A 49 -70.25 18.02 -14.61
C LEU A 49 -70.97 18.16 -13.27
N ARG A 50 -70.62 19.17 -12.47
CA ARG A 50 -71.29 19.41 -11.19
C ARG A 50 -72.75 19.84 -11.41
N LEU A 51 -73.00 20.79 -12.32
CA LEU A 51 -74.37 21.25 -12.64
C LEU A 51 -75.22 20.14 -13.29
N ALA A 52 -74.64 19.32 -14.17
CA ALA A 52 -75.32 18.15 -14.75
C ALA A 52 -75.69 17.09 -13.69
N ARG A 53 -74.95 17.02 -12.57
CA ARG A 53 -75.24 16.14 -11.43
C ARG A 53 -76.17 16.78 -10.40
N GLU A 54 -76.10 18.09 -10.20
CA GLU A 54 -76.92 18.86 -9.25
C GLU A 54 -78.35 19.10 -9.75
N GLU A 55 -78.60 19.14 -11.07
CA GLU A 55 -79.94 19.24 -11.68
C GLU A 55 -80.58 17.88 -12.02
N ALA A 56 -79.89 16.76 -11.75
CA ALA A 56 -80.53 15.46 -11.69
C ALA A 56 -81.38 15.43 -10.39
N PRO A 57 -82.68 15.11 -10.44
CA PRO A 57 -83.47 15.04 -9.23
C PRO A 57 -82.81 14.06 -8.26
N SER A 58 -82.45 14.56 -7.08
CA SER A 58 -81.98 13.81 -5.93
C SER A 58 -83.00 12.72 -5.60
N ALA A 59 -82.75 11.51 -6.12
CA ALA A 59 -83.47 10.30 -5.82
C ALA A 59 -82.84 9.64 -4.59
N GLU A 60 -83.11 10.21 -3.42
CA GLU A 60 -83.24 9.44 -2.18
C GLU A 60 -84.73 9.44 -1.86
N PRO A 61 -85.47 8.45 -2.38
CA PRO A 61 -85.93 7.37 -1.50
C PRO A 61 -86.10 6.02 -2.24
N GLU A 62 -85.02 5.35 -2.67
CA GLU A 62 -85.12 3.98 -3.22
C GLU A 62 -84.31 2.92 -2.45
N ALA A 63 -83.42 3.31 -1.51
CA ALA A 63 -82.62 2.37 -0.71
C ALA A 63 -83.42 1.53 0.31
N GLN A 64 -84.72 1.80 0.50
CA GLN A 64 -85.61 0.97 1.34
C GLN A 64 -86.59 0.12 0.51
N ALA A 65 -86.69 0.31 -0.80
CA ALA A 65 -87.54 -0.50 -1.67
C ALA A 65 -86.81 -1.72 -2.29
N GLU A 66 -85.48 -1.70 -2.37
CA GLU A 66 -84.67 -2.84 -2.85
C GLU A 66 -84.35 -3.88 -1.76
N ALA A 67 -84.50 -3.55 -0.48
CA ALA A 67 -84.29 -4.50 0.62
C ALA A 67 -85.36 -5.62 0.64
N ASP A 68 -86.56 -5.35 0.13
CA ASP A 68 -87.67 -6.30 0.09
C ASP A 68 -87.71 -7.20 -1.16
N SER A 69 -86.84 -6.95 -2.15
CA SER A 69 -86.72 -7.75 -3.39
C SER A 69 -85.45 -8.61 -3.47
N GLN A 70 -84.61 -8.63 -2.42
CA GLN A 70 -83.44 -9.51 -2.32
C GLN A 70 -83.84 -10.94 -1.88
N SER A 71 -83.26 -11.96 -2.52
CA SER A 71 -83.46 -13.37 -2.14
C SER A 71 -83.05 -13.60 -0.68
N PRO A 72 -83.73 -14.51 0.06
CA PRO A 72 -83.40 -14.80 1.45
C PRO A 72 -81.94 -15.28 1.61
N ALA A 73 -81.43 -16.02 0.62
CA ALA A 73 -80.05 -16.47 0.56
C ALA A 73 -79.03 -15.32 0.43
N LEU A 74 -79.35 -14.26 -0.31
CA LEU A 74 -78.46 -13.10 -0.42
C LEU A 74 -78.46 -12.26 0.87
N ARG A 75 -79.62 -12.16 1.54
CA ARG A 75 -79.70 -11.55 2.89
C ARG A 75 -78.90 -12.33 3.93
N GLY A 76 -78.94 -13.67 3.86
CA GLY A 76 -78.09 -14.55 4.67
C GLY A 76 -76.61 -14.30 4.43
N PHE A 77 -76.20 -14.09 3.17
CA PHE A 77 -74.83 -13.75 2.81
C PHE A 77 -74.38 -12.40 3.36
N TYR A 78 -75.17 -11.33 3.17
CA TYR A 78 -74.82 -10.02 3.72
C TYR A 78 -74.76 -10.05 5.25
N ARG A 79 -75.63 -10.82 5.90
CA ARG A 79 -75.58 -11.04 7.35
C ARG A 79 -74.25 -11.66 7.80
N LEU A 80 -73.73 -12.66 7.07
CA LEU A 80 -72.39 -13.20 7.35
C LEU A 80 -71.30 -12.14 7.22
N LEU A 81 -71.40 -11.24 6.23
CA LEU A 81 -70.39 -10.21 6.01
C LEU A 81 -70.48 -9.05 7.01
N GLU A 82 -71.67 -8.71 7.48
CA GLU A 82 -71.91 -7.56 8.36
C GLU A 82 -71.77 -7.90 9.85
N GLU A 83 -72.15 -9.12 10.27
CA GLU A 83 -72.05 -9.54 11.67
C GLU A 83 -70.60 -9.94 12.04
N PRO A 84 -69.93 -9.21 12.94
CA PRO A 84 -68.51 -9.45 13.25
C PRO A 84 -68.22 -10.84 13.83
N THR A 85 -69.17 -11.45 14.54
CA THR A 85 -69.03 -12.80 15.12
C THR A 85 -69.17 -13.91 14.09
N LEU A 86 -69.83 -13.64 12.95
CA LEU A 86 -70.09 -14.64 11.90
C LEU A 86 -69.09 -14.53 10.75
N ARG A 87 -68.60 -13.32 10.47
CA ARG A 87 -67.74 -13.01 9.31
C ARG A 87 -66.50 -13.89 9.21
N PHE A 88 -65.88 -14.20 10.34
CA PHE A 88 -64.64 -15.00 10.41
C PHE A 88 -64.84 -16.40 11.02
N ASP A 89 -66.09 -16.83 11.27
CA ASP A 89 -66.40 -18.15 11.80
C ASP A 89 -66.68 -19.17 10.67
N PRO A 90 -65.81 -20.17 10.44
CA PRO A 90 -66.03 -21.17 9.40
C PRO A 90 -67.33 -21.97 9.58
N LEU A 91 -67.80 -22.16 10.83
CA LEU A 91 -69.03 -22.91 11.10
C LEU A 91 -70.27 -22.15 10.61
N ALA A 92 -70.31 -20.83 10.78
CA ALA A 92 -71.37 -19.98 10.25
C ALA A 92 -71.44 -20.04 8.72
N TRP A 93 -70.28 -20.06 8.05
CA TRP A 93 -70.20 -20.19 6.59
C TRP A 93 -70.62 -21.58 6.10
N GLN A 94 -70.32 -22.64 6.85
CA GLN A 94 -70.82 -23.99 6.55
C GLN A 94 -72.33 -24.10 6.73
N ALA A 95 -72.91 -23.47 7.76
CA ALA A 95 -74.35 -23.43 7.96
C ALA A 95 -75.04 -22.71 6.79
N TYR A 96 -74.49 -21.58 6.35
CA TYR A 96 -74.98 -20.88 5.16
C TYR A 96 -74.86 -21.70 3.87
N ILE A 97 -73.76 -22.44 3.70
CA ILE A 97 -73.59 -23.36 2.56
C ILE A 97 -74.67 -24.46 2.59
N ALA A 98 -75.01 -25.00 3.76
CA ALA A 98 -76.10 -25.97 3.87
C ALA A 98 -77.46 -25.36 3.48
N GLU A 99 -77.72 -24.10 3.83
CA GLU A 99 -78.92 -23.37 3.38
C GLU A 99 -78.91 -23.12 1.86
N LEU A 100 -77.74 -22.86 1.26
CA LEU A 100 -77.59 -22.73 -0.20
C LEU A 100 -77.89 -24.05 -0.93
N ASP A 101 -77.55 -25.19 -0.32
CA ASP A 101 -77.77 -26.52 -0.89
C ASP A 101 -79.24 -26.92 -0.96
N GLU A 102 -80.11 -26.26 -0.19
CA GLU A 102 -81.56 -26.46 -0.21
C GLU A 102 -82.25 -25.72 -1.37
N LEU A 103 -81.54 -24.84 -2.09
CA LEU A 103 -82.10 -24.04 -3.18
C LEU A 103 -82.22 -24.81 -4.52
N PRO A 104 -83.22 -24.49 -5.35
CA PRO A 104 -83.28 -24.98 -6.73
C PRO A 104 -82.06 -24.55 -7.56
N LEU A 105 -81.62 -25.39 -8.51
CA LEU A 105 -80.43 -25.16 -9.33
C LEU A 105 -80.46 -23.82 -10.09
N ASP A 106 -81.63 -23.43 -10.63
CA ASP A 106 -81.80 -22.18 -11.36
C ASP A 106 -81.60 -20.94 -10.46
N GLU A 107 -81.99 -21.03 -9.18
CA GLU A 107 -81.79 -19.96 -8.20
C GLU A 107 -80.33 -19.90 -7.73
N LEU A 108 -79.68 -21.06 -7.56
CA LEU A 108 -78.27 -21.16 -7.23
C LEU A 108 -77.39 -20.57 -8.35
N ASP A 109 -77.68 -20.91 -9.61
CA ASP A 109 -76.95 -20.38 -10.77
C ASP A 109 -77.11 -18.86 -10.92
N ALA A 110 -78.29 -18.32 -10.59
CA ALA A 110 -78.53 -16.88 -10.57
C ALA A 110 -77.75 -16.16 -9.45
N LEU A 111 -77.46 -16.84 -8.33
CA LEU A 111 -76.70 -16.29 -7.20
C LEU A 111 -75.19 -16.49 -7.34
N ASN A 112 -74.74 -17.53 -8.06
CA ASN A 112 -73.36 -17.98 -8.14
C ASN A 112 -72.34 -16.84 -8.41
N TRP A 113 -72.48 -16.12 -9.52
CA TRP A 113 -71.56 -15.03 -9.86
C TRP A 113 -71.78 -13.76 -9.06
N ARG A 114 -73.00 -13.56 -8.54
CA ARG A 114 -73.32 -12.43 -7.67
C ARG A 114 -72.59 -12.57 -6.33
N LEU A 115 -72.60 -13.76 -5.73
CA LEU A 115 -71.85 -14.07 -4.51
C LEU A 115 -70.34 -13.88 -4.71
N LEU A 116 -69.79 -14.30 -5.85
CA LEU A 116 -68.38 -14.06 -6.18
C LEU A 116 -68.07 -12.56 -6.26
N HIS A 117 -68.93 -11.78 -6.92
CA HIS A 117 -68.74 -10.33 -7.03
C HIS A 117 -68.76 -9.64 -5.66
N GLU A 118 -69.75 -9.96 -4.83
CA GLU A 118 -69.91 -9.39 -3.49
C GLU A 118 -68.77 -9.81 -2.55
N LEU A 119 -68.31 -11.06 -2.63
CA LEU A 119 -67.17 -11.53 -1.85
C LEU A 119 -65.87 -10.81 -2.25
N ARG A 120 -65.71 -10.48 -3.54
CA ARG A 120 -64.55 -9.72 -4.03
C ARG A 120 -64.58 -8.25 -3.62
N SER A 121 -65.76 -7.65 -3.48
CA SER A 121 -65.93 -6.25 -3.10
C SER A 121 -65.96 -6.01 -1.58
N CYS A 122 -66.14 -7.07 -0.77
CA CYS A 122 -66.34 -6.95 0.68
C CYS A 122 -65.08 -6.65 1.54
N GLY A 123 -63.93 -6.37 0.91
CA GLY A 123 -62.67 -6.08 1.61
C GLY A 123 -61.98 -7.34 2.19
N PRO A 124 -61.12 -7.19 3.21
CA PRO A 124 -60.45 -8.32 3.87
C PRO A 124 -61.46 -9.33 4.44
N ILE A 125 -61.31 -10.60 4.05
CA ILE A 125 -62.16 -11.72 4.48
C ILE A 125 -61.30 -12.96 4.73
N SER A 126 -61.65 -13.80 5.72
CA SER A 126 -60.95 -15.07 5.99
C SER A 126 -60.84 -15.91 4.72
N HIS A 127 -59.63 -16.35 4.41
CA HIS A 127 -59.37 -17.23 3.26
C HIS A 127 -60.03 -18.58 3.46
N VAL A 128 -60.10 -19.07 4.70
CA VAL A 128 -60.82 -20.31 5.05
C VAL A 128 -62.30 -20.18 4.74
N CYS A 129 -62.96 -19.11 5.20
CA CYS A 129 -64.38 -18.88 4.98
C CYS A 129 -64.71 -18.68 3.49
N ALA A 130 -63.94 -17.83 2.80
CA ALA A 130 -64.07 -17.61 1.36
C ALA A 130 -63.83 -18.91 0.55
N GLY A 131 -62.83 -19.71 0.96
CA GLY A 131 -62.47 -20.99 0.35
C GLY A 131 -63.57 -22.05 0.47
N LEU A 132 -64.28 -22.11 1.60
CA LEU A 132 -65.44 -23.00 1.77
C LEU A 132 -66.53 -22.71 0.72
N LEU A 133 -66.86 -21.43 0.53
CA LEU A 133 -67.86 -21.02 -0.46
C LEU A 133 -67.36 -21.24 -1.90
N ALA A 134 -66.10 -20.92 -2.17
CA ALA A 134 -65.48 -21.10 -3.49
C ALA A 134 -65.41 -22.57 -3.91
N THR A 135 -65.09 -23.47 -2.97
CA THR A 135 -65.06 -24.92 -3.18
C THR A 135 -66.45 -25.44 -3.47
N ARG A 136 -67.46 -25.00 -2.70
CA ARG A 136 -68.83 -25.46 -2.87
C ARG A 136 -69.41 -25.06 -4.23
N LEU A 137 -69.19 -23.82 -4.65
CA LEU A 137 -69.72 -23.28 -5.91
C LEU A 137 -68.84 -23.63 -7.12
N GLY A 138 -67.69 -24.26 -6.93
CA GLY A 138 -66.81 -24.73 -8.01
C GLY A 138 -66.31 -23.59 -8.91
N TRP A 139 -66.00 -22.43 -8.34
CA TRP A 139 -65.64 -21.24 -9.12
C TRP A 139 -64.39 -21.45 -9.98
N ALA A 140 -63.40 -22.20 -9.50
CA ALA A 140 -62.18 -22.51 -10.24
C ALA A 140 -62.45 -23.29 -11.54
N GLU A 141 -63.35 -24.27 -11.50
CA GLU A 141 -63.73 -25.11 -12.65
C GLU A 141 -64.59 -24.34 -13.67
N GLN A 142 -65.19 -23.22 -13.25
CA GLN A 142 -66.12 -22.43 -14.03
C GLN A 142 -65.53 -21.11 -14.58
N LEU A 143 -64.24 -20.84 -14.37
CA LEU A 143 -63.58 -19.58 -14.79
C LEU A 143 -63.75 -19.27 -16.29
N LEU A 144 -63.77 -20.29 -17.16
CA LEU A 144 -63.95 -20.13 -18.61
C LEU A 144 -65.33 -19.58 -19.02
N ARG A 145 -66.30 -19.55 -18.10
CA ARG A 145 -67.64 -19.00 -18.34
C ARG A 145 -67.70 -17.47 -18.18
N LEU A 146 -66.66 -16.85 -17.62
CA LEU A 146 -66.59 -15.41 -17.40
C LEU A 146 -65.99 -14.68 -18.61
N GLU A 147 -66.51 -13.50 -18.91
CA GLU A 147 -65.95 -12.62 -19.95
C GLU A 147 -64.57 -12.07 -19.57
N ASN A 148 -64.31 -11.86 -18.27
CA ASN A 148 -63.03 -11.37 -17.71
C ASN A 148 -62.57 -12.26 -16.54
N PRO A 149 -61.95 -13.42 -16.81
CA PRO A 149 -61.60 -14.39 -15.76
C PRO A 149 -60.43 -13.93 -14.86
N GLN A 150 -59.58 -13.02 -15.33
CA GLN A 150 -58.31 -12.66 -14.67
C GLN A 150 -58.49 -12.20 -13.22
N GLU A 151 -59.50 -11.38 -12.93
CA GLU A 151 -59.72 -10.85 -11.58
C GLU A 151 -60.31 -11.90 -10.64
N ALA A 152 -61.15 -12.80 -11.16
CA ALA A 152 -61.71 -13.91 -10.40
C ALA A 152 -60.62 -14.95 -10.11
N GLU A 153 -59.80 -15.28 -11.11
CA GLU A 153 -58.65 -16.17 -10.98
C GLU A 153 -57.65 -15.65 -9.95
N ALA A 154 -57.28 -14.37 -10.00
CA ALA A 154 -56.37 -13.76 -9.02
C ALA A 154 -56.94 -13.75 -7.59
N PHE A 155 -58.26 -13.64 -7.44
CA PHE A 155 -58.92 -13.76 -6.14
C PHE A 155 -58.90 -15.20 -5.62
N LEU A 156 -59.21 -16.19 -6.48
CA LEU A 156 -59.19 -17.61 -6.12
C LEU A 156 -57.78 -18.08 -5.73
N GLN A 157 -56.75 -17.66 -6.48
CA GLN A 157 -55.36 -17.94 -6.13
C GLN A 157 -54.97 -17.33 -4.77
N ARG A 158 -55.51 -16.15 -4.43
CA ARG A 158 -55.23 -15.50 -3.14
C ARG A 158 -55.83 -16.24 -1.96
N ILE A 159 -57.07 -16.75 -2.08
CA ILE A 159 -57.74 -17.48 -0.99
C ILE A 159 -57.18 -18.90 -0.78
N GLU A 160 -56.39 -19.42 -1.72
CA GLU A 160 -55.63 -20.66 -1.53
C GLU A 160 -54.43 -20.46 -0.59
N GLU A 161 -53.94 -19.24 -0.43
CA GLU A 161 -52.87 -18.93 0.53
C GLU A 161 -53.41 -18.96 1.97
N PRO A 162 -52.62 -19.45 2.96
CA PRO A 162 -53.05 -19.43 4.35
C PRO A 162 -53.18 -17.99 4.89
N ASP A 163 -54.15 -17.78 5.78
CA ASP A 163 -54.27 -16.54 6.52
C ASP A 163 -53.03 -16.27 7.40
N PRO A 164 -52.71 -14.98 7.67
CA PRO A 164 -51.55 -14.64 8.49
C PRO A 164 -51.66 -15.16 9.93
N PHE A 165 -52.85 -15.35 10.46
CA PHE A 165 -53.12 -15.89 11.80
C PHE A 165 -54.54 -16.48 11.82
N ASP A 166 -54.92 -17.14 12.91
CA ASP A 166 -56.28 -17.64 13.08
C ASP A 166 -57.30 -16.49 13.20
N THR A 167 -58.08 -16.28 12.13
CA THR A 167 -59.02 -15.16 12.03
C THR A 167 -60.16 -15.22 13.06
N ARG A 168 -60.42 -16.40 13.65
CA ARG A 168 -61.44 -16.59 14.70
C ARG A 168 -61.12 -15.84 15.99
N LEU A 169 -59.84 -15.54 16.24
CA LEU A 169 -59.39 -14.78 17.41
C LEU A 169 -59.95 -13.35 17.46
N MET A 170 -60.48 -12.86 16.32
CA MET A 170 -61.05 -11.53 16.21
C MET A 170 -62.58 -11.52 16.29
N ASN A 171 -63.27 -12.65 16.45
CA ASN A 171 -64.74 -12.72 16.37
C ASN A 171 -65.47 -11.75 17.31
N ASP A 172 -64.89 -11.48 18.48
CA ASP A 172 -65.46 -10.58 19.49
C ASP A 172 -65.08 -9.10 19.28
N TRP A 173 -64.33 -8.77 18.23
CA TRP A 173 -63.83 -7.42 17.98
C TRP A 173 -64.82 -6.57 17.14
N PRO A 174 -64.75 -5.23 17.24
CA PRO A 174 -65.49 -4.35 16.33
C PRO A 174 -65.09 -4.58 14.85
N PRO A 175 -66.02 -4.47 13.88
CA PRO A 175 -65.74 -4.73 12.46
C PRO A 175 -64.54 -3.94 11.91
N SER A 176 -64.40 -2.67 12.29
CA SER A 176 -63.25 -1.85 11.88
C SER A 176 -61.92 -2.42 12.36
N ALA A 177 -61.84 -2.91 13.60
CA ALA A 177 -60.63 -3.51 14.13
C ALA A 177 -60.29 -4.83 13.42
N GLN A 178 -61.30 -5.65 13.09
CA GLN A 178 -61.10 -6.89 12.34
C GLN A 178 -60.55 -6.62 10.93
N LEU A 179 -61.15 -5.67 10.20
CA LEU A 179 -60.75 -5.35 8.82
C LEU A 179 -59.36 -4.73 8.76
N GLU A 180 -59.09 -3.72 9.59
CA GLU A 180 -57.80 -3.02 9.60
C GLU A 180 -56.66 -3.94 10.04
N SER A 181 -56.86 -4.77 11.08
CA SER A 181 -55.82 -5.69 11.55
C SER A 181 -55.52 -6.77 10.51
N LEU A 182 -56.55 -7.39 9.90
CA LEU A 182 -56.35 -8.40 8.87
C LEU A 182 -55.71 -7.81 7.61
N TRP A 183 -56.14 -6.61 7.18
CA TRP A 183 -55.50 -5.89 6.08
C TRP A 183 -54.02 -5.65 6.39
N TYR A 184 -53.71 -5.10 7.56
CA TYR A 184 -52.33 -4.76 7.93
C TYR A 184 -51.43 -5.98 7.95
N PHE A 185 -51.80 -7.07 8.63
CA PHE A 185 -50.95 -8.27 8.70
C PHE A 185 -50.79 -8.97 7.35
N ARG A 186 -51.79 -8.91 6.47
CA ARG A 186 -51.65 -9.39 5.08
C ARG A 186 -50.71 -8.52 4.26
N SER A 187 -50.85 -7.20 4.37
CA SER A 187 -49.95 -6.25 3.71
C SER A 187 -48.52 -6.40 4.21
N LEU A 188 -48.35 -6.62 5.51
CA LEU A 188 -47.06 -6.87 6.13
C LEU A 188 -46.41 -8.15 5.58
N GLU A 189 -47.16 -9.26 5.54
CA GLU A 189 -46.69 -10.54 4.99
C GLU A 189 -46.35 -10.41 3.49
N TYR A 190 -47.20 -9.71 2.74
CA TYR A 190 -46.97 -9.43 1.32
C TYR A 190 -45.69 -8.62 1.12
N CYS A 191 -45.50 -7.54 1.88
CA CYS A 191 -44.28 -6.72 1.83
C CYS A 191 -43.04 -7.56 2.12
N PHE A 192 -43.09 -8.42 3.13
CA PHE A 192 -41.96 -9.29 3.47
C PHE A 192 -41.61 -10.27 2.36
N ARG A 193 -42.61 -10.90 1.73
CA ARG A 193 -42.40 -11.95 0.72
C ARG A 193 -42.07 -11.40 -0.67
N GLN A 194 -42.67 -10.27 -1.04
CA GLN A 194 -42.69 -9.79 -2.42
C GLN A 194 -41.88 -8.50 -2.64
N ARG A 195 -41.41 -7.85 -1.57
CA ARG A 195 -40.70 -6.56 -1.65
C ARG A 195 -39.32 -6.64 -0.96
N PRO A 196 -38.36 -5.78 -1.32
CA PRO A 196 -37.10 -5.69 -0.59
C PRO A 196 -37.31 -5.33 0.89
N LEU A 197 -36.41 -5.81 1.76
CA LEU A 197 -36.54 -5.63 3.22
C LEU A 197 -36.61 -4.16 3.68
N PHE A 198 -36.01 -3.22 2.94
CA PHE A 198 -36.11 -1.79 3.28
C PHE A 198 -37.53 -1.23 3.06
N GLU A 199 -38.31 -1.76 2.11
CA GLU A 199 -39.72 -1.35 1.94
C GLU A 199 -40.60 -1.95 3.05
N TYR A 200 -40.25 -3.13 3.56
CA TYR A 200 -40.90 -3.75 4.71
C TYR A 200 -40.67 -2.94 5.99
N GLU A 201 -39.44 -2.51 6.23
CA GLU A 201 -39.10 -1.60 7.33
C GLU A 201 -39.87 -0.27 7.23
N GLN A 202 -39.87 0.36 6.05
CA GLN A 202 -40.65 1.59 5.81
C GLN A 202 -42.15 1.45 6.05
N PHE A 203 -42.72 0.27 5.77
CA PHE A 203 -44.13 0.00 6.05
C PHE A 203 -44.39 -0.12 7.56
N LEU A 204 -43.49 -0.78 8.30
CA LEU A 204 -43.57 -0.91 9.75
C LEU A 204 -43.35 0.41 10.51
N ASP A 205 -42.50 1.29 10.00
CA ASP A 205 -42.19 2.58 10.62
C ASP A 205 -43.37 3.57 10.60
N GLN A 206 -44.43 3.27 9.85
CA GLN A 206 -45.64 4.08 9.84
C GLN A 206 -46.33 4.02 11.22
N HIS A 207 -46.47 5.18 11.86
CA HIS A 207 -47.16 5.31 13.14
C HIS A 207 -48.62 4.81 13.02
N THR A 208 -48.85 3.60 13.50
CA THR A 208 -50.13 2.90 13.43
C THR A 208 -50.51 2.34 14.81
N CYS A 209 -51.80 2.24 15.09
CA CYS A 209 -52.33 1.65 16.32
C CYS A 209 -53.38 0.62 15.92
N LEU A 210 -53.07 -0.66 16.11
CA LEU A 210 -53.86 -1.79 15.63
C LEU A 210 -54.09 -2.79 16.77
N ALA A 211 -55.21 -3.49 16.71
CA ALA A 211 -55.46 -4.61 17.60
C ALA A 211 -54.55 -5.79 17.20
N PHE A 212 -53.91 -6.41 18.19
CA PHE A 212 -52.97 -7.50 17.96
C PHE A 212 -53.61 -8.83 18.40
N PRO A 213 -53.72 -9.84 17.51
CA PRO A 213 -54.36 -11.11 17.86
C PRO A 213 -53.45 -11.95 18.76
N ASP A 214 -54.04 -12.64 19.73
CA ASP A 214 -53.32 -13.54 20.65
C ASP A 214 -53.02 -14.88 19.97
N ASP A 215 -52.11 -14.84 19.00
CA ASP A 215 -51.63 -16.01 18.25
C ASP A 215 -50.12 -16.16 18.39
N ASP A 216 -49.69 -17.22 19.09
CA ASP A 216 -48.28 -17.55 19.24
C ASP A 216 -47.59 -17.79 17.89
N ALA A 217 -48.27 -18.36 16.89
CA ALA A 217 -47.67 -18.63 15.58
C ALA A 217 -47.36 -17.31 14.84
N LEU A 218 -48.26 -16.32 14.93
CA LEU A 218 -48.02 -14.99 14.40
C LEU A 218 -46.83 -14.31 15.09
N ILE A 219 -46.77 -14.37 16.43
CA ILE A 219 -45.66 -13.76 17.19
C ILE A 219 -44.32 -14.37 16.78
N GLN A 220 -44.24 -15.69 16.64
CA GLN A 220 -43.01 -16.36 16.19
C GLN A 220 -42.64 -15.95 14.75
N ARG A 221 -43.61 -15.84 13.85
CA ARG A 221 -43.33 -15.39 12.47
C ARG A 221 -42.82 -13.95 12.44
N LEU A 222 -43.44 -13.04 13.19
CA LEU A 222 -42.99 -11.65 13.29
C LEU A 222 -41.60 -11.53 13.91
N LEU A 223 -41.30 -12.34 14.93
CA LEU A 223 -39.96 -12.42 15.53
C LEU A 223 -38.90 -12.76 14.47
N VAL A 224 -39.14 -13.75 13.62
CA VAL A 224 -38.23 -14.10 12.53
C VAL A 224 -38.13 -12.96 11.51
N GLN A 225 -39.27 -12.41 11.06
CA GLN A 225 -39.30 -11.34 10.06
C GLN A 225 -38.56 -10.09 10.54
N PHE A 226 -38.81 -9.64 11.77
CA PHE A 226 -38.20 -8.45 12.34
C PHE A 226 -36.68 -8.64 12.51
N SER A 227 -36.26 -9.82 12.97
CA SER A 227 -34.83 -10.15 13.12
C SER A 227 -34.11 -10.20 11.77
N GLN A 228 -34.76 -10.72 10.73
CA GLN A 228 -34.19 -10.72 9.37
C GLN A 228 -34.12 -9.31 8.79
N ALA A 229 -35.19 -8.52 8.95
CA ALA A 229 -35.26 -7.12 8.51
C ALA A 229 -34.29 -6.20 9.29
N GLY A 230 -33.84 -6.61 10.49
CA GLY A 230 -32.98 -5.78 11.35
C GLY A 230 -33.75 -4.78 12.20
N ILE A 231 -35.01 -5.08 12.50
CA ILE A 231 -35.91 -4.22 13.27
C ILE A 231 -35.89 -4.67 14.73
N GLY A 232 -35.46 -3.77 15.63
CA GLY A 232 -35.32 -4.06 17.05
C GLY A 232 -36.65 -3.97 17.80
N SER A 233 -36.99 -5.01 18.57
CA SER A 233 -38.15 -5.01 19.46
C SER A 233 -37.80 -5.57 20.83
N HIS A 234 -37.96 -4.74 21.88
CA HIS A 234 -37.69 -5.15 23.26
C HIS A 234 -38.52 -6.35 23.72
N SER A 235 -39.80 -6.42 23.31
CA SER A 235 -40.70 -7.53 23.70
C SER A 235 -40.31 -8.85 23.04
N LEU A 236 -39.96 -8.82 21.75
CA LEU A 236 -39.55 -10.01 21.01
C LEU A 236 -38.16 -10.48 21.47
N TYR A 237 -37.26 -9.54 21.74
CA TYR A 237 -35.96 -9.81 22.31
C TYR A 237 -36.05 -10.48 23.69
N ALA A 238 -36.91 -10.01 24.59
CA ALA A 238 -37.12 -10.66 25.90
C ALA A 238 -37.64 -12.10 25.75
N ARG A 239 -38.56 -12.33 24.81
CA ARG A 239 -39.07 -13.67 24.50
C ARG A 239 -37.99 -14.58 23.90
N LEU A 240 -37.11 -14.04 23.06
CA LEU A 240 -35.96 -14.76 22.51
C LEU A 240 -34.97 -15.18 23.61
N LEU A 241 -34.69 -14.32 24.58
CA LEU A 241 -33.84 -14.68 25.72
C LEU A 241 -34.40 -15.90 26.48
N GLU A 242 -35.69 -15.90 26.79
CA GLU A 242 -36.32 -17.05 27.45
C GLU A 242 -36.26 -18.33 26.61
N GLN A 243 -36.35 -18.22 25.29
CA GLN A 243 -36.24 -19.37 24.37
C GLN A 243 -34.81 -19.91 24.33
N VAL A 244 -33.81 -19.03 24.23
CA VAL A 244 -32.38 -19.39 24.25
C VAL A 244 -31.99 -20.00 25.60
N GLU A 245 -32.53 -19.52 26.73
CA GLU A 245 -32.30 -20.15 28.03
C GLU A 245 -32.80 -21.59 28.10
N ARG A 246 -33.89 -21.90 27.39
CA ARG A 246 -34.46 -23.27 27.33
C ARG A 246 -33.71 -24.16 26.32
N ALA A 247 -33.14 -23.57 25.28
CA ALA A 247 -32.42 -24.26 24.21
C ALA A 247 -31.15 -23.46 23.81
N PRO A 248 -30.08 -23.49 24.63
CA PRO A 248 -28.91 -22.62 24.46
C PRO A 248 -27.98 -23.01 23.30
N ASP A 249 -28.16 -24.22 22.76
CA ASP A 249 -27.36 -24.81 21.69
C ASP A 249 -28.08 -24.74 20.32
N ASP A 250 -29.24 -24.11 20.25
CA ASP A 250 -29.97 -23.93 18.99
C ASP A 250 -29.36 -22.77 18.17
N PRO A 251 -28.75 -23.06 16.99
CA PRO A 251 -28.08 -22.04 16.19
C PRO A 251 -29.06 -21.00 15.61
N ASP A 252 -30.31 -21.38 15.32
CA ASP A 252 -31.28 -20.48 14.72
C ASP A 252 -31.76 -19.45 15.76
N LEU A 253 -31.98 -19.89 17.01
CA LEU A 253 -32.33 -18.99 18.10
C LEU A 253 -31.17 -18.04 18.46
N LEU A 254 -29.93 -18.54 18.49
CA LEU A 254 -28.75 -17.71 18.69
C LEU A 254 -28.59 -16.66 17.58
N PHE A 255 -28.87 -17.03 16.32
CA PHE A 255 -28.85 -16.10 15.19
C PHE A 255 -29.90 -15.00 15.33
N LEU A 256 -31.15 -15.35 15.65
CA LEU A 256 -32.22 -14.39 15.85
C LEU A 256 -31.93 -13.44 17.03
N LEU A 257 -31.39 -13.98 18.14
CA LEU A 257 -30.96 -13.18 19.28
C LEU A 257 -29.84 -12.20 18.90
N ALA A 258 -28.84 -12.65 18.14
CA ALA A 258 -27.74 -11.80 17.68
C ALA A 258 -28.24 -10.64 16.81
N ARG A 259 -29.18 -10.90 15.90
CA ARG A 259 -29.81 -9.88 15.05
C ARG A 259 -30.64 -8.88 15.83
N GLN A 260 -31.44 -9.33 16.81
CA GLN A 260 -32.22 -8.43 17.66
C GLN A 260 -31.32 -7.60 18.59
N ALA A 261 -30.27 -8.19 19.15
CA ALA A 261 -29.30 -7.48 19.98
C ALA A 261 -28.59 -6.36 19.17
N ASP A 262 -28.16 -6.66 17.95
CA ASP A 262 -27.57 -5.69 17.01
C ASP A 262 -28.55 -4.54 16.69
N ALA A 263 -29.79 -4.87 16.35
CA ALA A 263 -30.84 -3.89 16.04
C ALA A 263 -31.21 -2.99 17.22
N LEU A 264 -31.11 -3.50 18.46
CA LEU A 264 -31.36 -2.74 19.70
C LEU A 264 -30.11 -1.98 20.20
N GLY A 265 -28.96 -2.10 19.53
CA GLY A 265 -27.71 -1.48 19.94
C GLY A 265 -27.01 -2.15 21.13
N ALA A 266 -27.40 -3.38 21.48
CA ALA A 266 -26.75 -4.20 22.51
C ALA A 266 -25.51 -4.92 21.95
N GLU A 267 -24.51 -4.13 21.56
CA GLU A 267 -23.34 -4.58 20.77
C GLU A 267 -22.54 -5.71 21.42
N GLN A 268 -22.28 -5.63 22.74
CA GLN A 268 -21.52 -6.67 23.45
C GLN A 268 -22.21 -8.04 23.39
N GLN A 269 -23.54 -8.06 23.54
CA GLN A 269 -24.28 -9.31 23.52
C GLN A 269 -24.45 -9.86 22.11
N ALA A 270 -24.59 -8.97 21.12
CA ALA A 270 -24.51 -9.35 19.71
C ALA A 270 -23.14 -10.01 19.44
N LEU A 271 -22.05 -9.39 19.89
CA LEU A 271 -20.68 -9.91 19.76
C LEU A 271 -20.56 -11.31 20.36
N ASP A 272 -21.03 -11.53 21.59
CA ASP A 272 -20.98 -12.84 22.25
C ASP A 272 -21.73 -13.92 21.45
N CYS A 273 -22.92 -13.58 20.94
CA CYS A 273 -23.71 -14.50 20.11
C CYS A 273 -23.02 -14.80 18.77
N TRP A 274 -22.51 -13.77 18.08
CA TRP A 274 -21.81 -13.93 16.80
C TRP A 274 -20.51 -14.72 16.94
N LEU A 275 -19.76 -14.52 18.03
CA LEU A 275 -18.56 -15.30 18.33
C LEU A 275 -18.89 -16.77 18.55
N ARG A 276 -19.96 -17.10 19.29
CA ARG A 276 -20.42 -18.48 19.46
C ARG A 276 -20.85 -19.11 18.13
N LEU A 277 -21.68 -18.41 17.36
CA LEU A 277 -22.12 -18.85 16.03
C LEU A 277 -20.94 -19.11 15.08
N TRP A 278 -19.90 -18.29 15.15
CA TRP A 278 -18.68 -18.51 14.40
C TRP A 278 -17.87 -19.72 14.91
N ARG A 279 -17.63 -19.82 16.22
CA ARG A 279 -16.78 -20.85 16.83
C ARG A 279 -17.39 -22.24 16.70
N GLU A 280 -18.68 -22.38 16.99
CA GLU A 280 -19.40 -23.65 17.10
C GLU A 280 -19.99 -24.08 15.74
N HIS A 281 -20.54 -23.13 14.97
CA HIS A 281 -21.33 -23.45 13.76
C HIS A 281 -20.75 -22.91 12.44
N ARG A 282 -19.68 -22.11 12.48
CA ARG A 282 -19.07 -21.46 11.29
C ARG A 282 -20.10 -20.70 10.44
N HIS A 283 -21.03 -20.00 11.10
CA HIS A 283 -22.10 -19.31 10.41
C HIS A 283 -21.57 -18.16 9.51
N PRO A 284 -21.92 -18.10 8.22
CA PRO A 284 -21.33 -17.14 7.27
C PRO A 284 -21.66 -15.68 7.57
N GLN A 285 -22.85 -15.40 8.14
CA GLN A 285 -23.18 -14.02 8.53
C GLN A 285 -22.40 -13.55 9.76
N ALA A 286 -21.98 -14.47 10.64
CA ALA A 286 -21.20 -14.11 11.82
C ALA A 286 -19.86 -13.50 11.40
N GLU A 287 -19.22 -14.14 10.42
CA GLU A 287 -17.96 -13.68 9.86
C GLU A 287 -18.06 -12.27 9.25
N ARG A 288 -19.09 -12.03 8.43
CA ARG A 288 -19.33 -10.71 7.83
C ARG A 288 -19.62 -9.64 8.88
N TRP A 289 -20.39 -9.98 9.91
CA TRP A 289 -20.71 -9.06 10.99
C TRP A 289 -19.46 -8.70 11.81
N LEU A 290 -18.64 -9.68 12.18
CA LEU A 290 -17.38 -9.47 12.91
C LEU A 290 -16.40 -8.58 12.14
N ILE A 291 -16.26 -8.79 10.83
CA ILE A 291 -15.43 -7.95 9.95
C ILE A 291 -15.95 -6.51 9.95
N ASN A 292 -17.27 -6.31 9.79
CA ASN A 292 -17.87 -4.97 9.79
C ASN A 292 -17.73 -4.27 11.15
N LEU A 293 -17.90 -5.00 12.25
CA LEU A 293 -17.69 -4.48 13.60
C LEU A 293 -16.24 -4.01 13.77
N CYS A 294 -15.28 -4.87 13.41
CA CYS A 294 -13.86 -4.56 13.50
C CYS A 294 -13.49 -3.34 12.64
N ALA A 295 -14.03 -3.23 11.43
CA ALA A 295 -13.80 -2.08 10.55
C ALA A 295 -14.29 -0.75 11.17
N ARG A 296 -15.39 -0.77 11.94
CA ARG A 296 -15.96 0.42 12.57
C ARG A 296 -15.23 0.83 13.86
N HIS A 297 -14.93 -0.12 14.73
CA HIS A 297 -14.43 0.18 16.08
C HIS A 297 -12.92 0.00 16.23
N GLN A 298 -12.31 -0.92 15.49
CA GLN A 298 -10.90 -1.29 15.62
C GLN A 298 -10.26 -1.50 14.23
N PRO A 299 -10.20 -0.46 13.37
CA PRO A 299 -9.77 -0.61 11.98
C PRO A 299 -8.33 -1.12 11.84
N GLN A 300 -7.47 -0.89 12.84
CA GLN A 300 -6.10 -1.40 12.86
C GLN A 300 -6.01 -2.92 13.10
N ARG A 301 -7.07 -3.58 13.58
CA ARG A 301 -7.14 -5.04 13.73
C ARG A 301 -7.83 -5.75 12.57
N LEU A 302 -8.51 -5.01 11.71
CA LEU A 302 -9.27 -5.54 10.57
C LEU A 302 -8.43 -6.49 9.69
N PRO A 303 -7.18 -6.15 9.31
CA PRO A 303 -6.33 -7.06 8.54
C PRO A 303 -6.04 -8.37 9.26
N LEU A 304 -5.77 -8.29 10.57
CA LEU A 304 -5.45 -9.45 11.39
C LEU A 304 -6.65 -10.39 11.48
N LEU A 305 -7.86 -9.83 11.62
CA LEU A 305 -9.10 -10.60 11.59
C LEU A 305 -9.34 -11.24 10.22
N ILE A 306 -9.19 -10.50 9.12
CA ILE A 306 -9.32 -11.05 7.76
C ILE A 306 -8.35 -12.22 7.56
N GLN A 307 -7.09 -12.05 7.97
CA GLN A 307 -6.09 -13.12 7.92
C GLN A 307 -6.51 -14.30 8.78
N ALA A 308 -6.94 -14.10 10.03
CA ALA A 308 -7.33 -15.16 10.97
C ALA A 308 -8.50 -16.02 10.47
N LEU A 309 -9.38 -15.42 9.66
CA LEU A 309 -10.54 -16.08 9.06
C LEU A 309 -10.19 -16.87 7.78
N ASP A 310 -8.96 -16.79 7.26
CA ASP A 310 -8.53 -17.61 6.11
C ASP A 310 -8.28 -19.07 6.54
N LEU A 311 -9.33 -19.87 6.46
CA LEU A 311 -9.29 -21.29 6.83
C LEU A 311 -9.00 -22.15 5.59
N GLN A 312 -7.87 -22.84 5.59
CA GLN A 312 -7.51 -23.82 4.57
C GLN A 312 -7.49 -25.23 5.14
N THR A 313 -7.86 -26.20 4.31
CA THR A 313 -7.82 -27.62 4.68
C THR A 313 -6.45 -28.22 4.39
N SER A 314 -5.87 -28.88 5.39
CA SER A 314 -4.60 -29.62 5.23
C SER A 314 -4.88 -31.03 4.69
N PRO A 315 -4.11 -31.50 3.68
CA PRO A 315 -4.20 -32.89 3.25
C PRO A 315 -3.64 -33.83 4.34
N SER A 316 -4.20 -35.03 4.45
CA SER A 316 -3.71 -36.06 5.39
C SER A 316 -2.38 -36.66 4.96
N ALA A 317 -2.11 -36.74 3.66
CA ALA A 317 -0.86 -37.21 3.07
C ALA A 317 -0.64 -36.59 1.69
N TRP A 318 0.62 -36.57 1.25
CA TRP A 318 1.03 -36.23 -0.11
C TRP A 318 1.43 -37.48 -0.88
N PRO A 319 1.33 -37.49 -2.22
CA PRO A 319 1.86 -38.57 -3.03
C PRO A 319 3.39 -38.64 -2.96
N ASP A 320 3.98 -39.82 -3.12
CA ASP A 320 5.45 -39.99 -3.12
C ASP A 320 6.11 -39.38 -4.36
N ASN A 321 5.37 -39.27 -5.47
CA ASN A 321 5.87 -38.71 -6.72
C ASN A 321 5.92 -37.18 -6.65
N LEU A 322 7.12 -36.60 -6.76
CA LEU A 322 7.33 -35.16 -6.76
C LEU A 322 6.73 -34.44 -7.98
N LEU A 323 6.45 -35.14 -9.07
CA LEU A 323 5.84 -34.56 -10.28
C LEU A 323 4.30 -34.46 -10.19
N ASP A 324 3.69 -35.01 -9.14
CA ASP A 324 2.25 -34.98 -8.98
C ASP A 324 1.76 -33.55 -8.63
N PRO A 325 0.76 -32.98 -9.33
CA PRO A 325 0.25 -31.66 -9.01
C PRO A 325 -0.35 -31.55 -7.59
N ALA A 326 -0.73 -32.66 -6.95
CA ALA A 326 -1.19 -32.69 -5.56
C ALA A 326 -0.10 -32.30 -4.55
N GLN A 327 1.18 -32.19 -4.95
CA GLN A 327 2.24 -31.62 -4.13
C GLN A 327 1.94 -30.17 -3.68
N ALA A 328 1.13 -29.43 -4.45
CA ALA A 328 0.74 -28.07 -4.10
C ALA A 328 -0.32 -27.99 -2.99
N TRP A 329 -0.98 -29.10 -2.64
CA TRP A 329 -2.03 -29.10 -1.61
C TRP A 329 -1.46 -28.80 -0.23
N GLY A 330 -2.17 -27.99 0.55
CA GLY A 330 -1.72 -27.57 1.88
C GLY A 330 -0.56 -26.56 1.89
N SER A 331 -0.02 -26.17 0.73
CA SER A 331 0.94 -25.07 0.66
C SER A 331 0.29 -23.75 1.07
N PRO A 332 1.03 -22.81 1.70
CA PRO A 332 0.47 -21.54 2.13
C PRO A 332 -0.05 -20.73 0.93
N ALA A 333 -1.37 -20.62 0.81
CA ALA A 333 -2.03 -19.78 -0.20
C ALA A 333 -2.92 -18.74 0.48
N GLN A 334 -3.68 -17.96 -0.30
CA GLN A 334 -4.81 -17.18 0.22
C GLN A 334 -6.07 -17.64 -0.50
N SER A 335 -7.19 -17.82 0.21
CA SER A 335 -8.45 -18.17 -0.45
C SER A 335 -8.99 -17.00 -1.30
N PRO A 336 -9.77 -17.28 -2.37
CA PRO A 336 -10.41 -16.21 -3.15
C PRO A 336 -11.33 -15.31 -2.32
N GLN A 337 -11.95 -15.87 -1.28
CA GLN A 337 -12.80 -15.13 -0.34
C GLN A 337 -11.96 -14.12 0.46
N THR A 338 -10.81 -14.54 0.97
CA THR A 338 -9.88 -13.68 1.70
C THR A 338 -9.31 -12.58 0.80
N LEU A 339 -8.96 -12.90 -0.46
CA LEU A 339 -8.54 -11.88 -1.44
C LEU A 339 -9.63 -10.83 -1.70
N THR A 340 -10.89 -11.23 -1.77
CA THR A 340 -12.02 -10.29 -1.92
C THR A 340 -12.12 -9.37 -0.71
N ARG A 341 -11.94 -9.89 0.50
CA ARG A 341 -11.93 -9.09 1.74
C ARG A 341 -10.77 -8.12 1.80
N TRP A 342 -9.59 -8.52 1.35
CA TRP A 342 -8.45 -7.61 1.26
C TRP A 342 -8.76 -6.44 0.34
N LEU A 343 -9.36 -6.69 -0.82
CA LEU A 343 -9.77 -5.64 -1.76
C LEU A 343 -10.86 -4.73 -1.18
N GLU A 344 -11.83 -5.29 -0.46
CA GLU A 344 -12.87 -4.51 0.22
C GLU A 344 -12.30 -3.65 1.35
N ALA A 345 -11.38 -4.18 2.14
CA ALA A 345 -10.70 -3.45 3.22
C ALA A 345 -9.77 -2.35 2.66
N ALA A 346 -9.05 -2.62 1.56
CA ALA A 346 -8.22 -1.62 0.90
C ALA A 346 -9.04 -0.40 0.44
N ARG A 347 -10.26 -0.62 -0.08
CA ARG A 347 -11.18 0.46 -0.50
C ARG A 347 -11.67 1.33 0.65
N GLN A 348 -11.59 0.85 1.89
CA GLN A 348 -11.98 1.62 3.08
C GLN A 348 -10.85 2.52 3.61
N GLU A 349 -9.65 2.43 3.02
CA GLU A 349 -8.46 3.22 3.38
C GLU A 349 -8.22 3.31 4.91
N PRO A 350 -8.06 2.18 5.62
CA PRO A 350 -8.00 2.14 7.09
C PRO A 350 -6.82 2.92 7.70
N GLY A 351 -5.87 3.37 6.88
CA GLY A 351 -4.68 4.13 7.29
C GLY A 351 -3.74 3.35 8.22
N GLY A 352 -2.58 3.95 8.53
CA GLY A 352 -1.65 3.39 9.51
C GLY A 352 -1.10 2.00 9.13
N ILE A 353 -0.87 1.16 10.13
CA ILE A 353 -0.32 -0.20 9.94
C ILE A 353 -1.28 -1.12 9.19
N ALA A 354 -2.59 -0.90 9.31
CA ALA A 354 -3.56 -1.71 8.59
C ALA A 354 -3.42 -1.60 7.07
N ALA A 355 -3.30 -0.38 6.54
CA ALA A 355 -3.07 -0.17 5.11
C ALA A 355 -1.75 -0.83 4.66
N THR A 356 -0.66 -0.59 5.39
CA THR A 356 0.65 -1.18 5.09
C THR A 356 0.63 -2.71 5.05
N PHE A 357 -0.10 -3.35 5.98
CA PHE A 357 -0.21 -4.81 5.99
C PHE A 357 -1.06 -5.32 4.82
N ILE A 358 -2.17 -4.65 4.48
CA ILE A 358 -3.03 -5.01 3.34
C ILE A 358 -2.21 -4.92 2.04
N ASP A 359 -1.49 -3.83 1.83
CA ASP A 359 -0.64 -3.62 0.64
C ASP A 359 0.41 -4.73 0.53
N TRP A 360 1.06 -5.08 1.63
CA TRP A 360 2.01 -6.19 1.67
C TRP A 360 1.35 -7.55 1.33
N ARG A 361 0.10 -7.78 1.76
CA ARG A 361 -0.63 -9.03 1.45
C ARG A 361 -1.13 -9.12 0.01
N LEU A 362 -1.42 -7.99 -0.63
CA LEU A 362 -1.88 -7.91 -2.03
C LEU A 362 -0.72 -7.90 -3.02
N ASP A 363 0.29 -7.05 -2.80
CA ASP A 363 1.42 -6.86 -3.73
C ASP A 363 2.56 -7.86 -3.48
N GLY A 364 2.78 -8.25 -2.21
CA GLY A 364 3.71 -9.32 -1.80
C GLY A 364 5.21 -9.09 -2.01
N ASP A 365 5.59 -8.01 -2.72
CA ASP A 365 6.98 -7.70 -3.10
C ASP A 365 7.66 -6.65 -2.21
N ASP A 366 6.90 -5.78 -1.55
CA ASP A 366 7.46 -4.70 -0.72
C ASP A 366 7.14 -4.87 0.76
N GLU A 367 8.11 -5.40 1.50
CA GLU A 367 7.98 -5.70 2.93
C GLU A 367 8.60 -4.63 3.84
N LEU A 368 9.41 -3.71 3.28
CA LEU A 368 10.14 -2.72 4.08
C LEU A 368 9.22 -1.82 4.93
N PRO A 369 8.09 -1.28 4.41
CA PRO A 369 7.17 -0.47 5.22
C PRO A 369 6.66 -1.20 6.46
N LEU A 370 6.30 -2.48 6.30
CA LEU A 370 5.83 -3.33 7.39
C LEU A 370 6.96 -3.57 8.41
N LEU A 371 8.18 -3.87 7.95
CA LEU A 371 9.32 -4.11 8.84
C LEU A 371 9.72 -2.86 9.63
N ALA A 372 9.68 -1.68 9.01
CA ALA A 372 10.00 -0.42 9.69
C ALA A 372 9.07 -0.19 10.89
N TRP A 373 7.77 -0.48 10.73
CA TRP A 373 6.80 -0.39 11.82
C TRP A 373 6.95 -1.53 12.85
N LEU A 374 7.13 -2.77 12.40
CA LEU A 374 7.23 -3.96 13.27
C LEU A 374 8.47 -3.94 14.17
N LEU A 375 9.60 -3.47 13.66
CA LEU A 375 10.86 -3.44 14.40
C LEU A 375 10.92 -2.28 15.41
N GLN A 376 10.19 -1.20 15.17
CA GLN A 376 10.12 -0.04 16.06
C GLN A 376 9.20 -0.32 17.24
N ASP A 377 9.62 0.04 18.46
CA ASP A 377 8.76 -0.10 19.64
C ASP A 377 7.52 0.78 19.52
N GLN A 378 6.34 0.16 19.55
CA GLN A 378 5.04 0.83 19.40
C GLN A 378 4.38 1.11 20.75
N PRO A 379 3.51 2.13 20.86
CA PRO A 379 2.77 2.40 22.08
C PRO A 379 1.79 1.26 22.43
N GLU A 380 1.10 0.70 21.44
CA GLU A 380 0.21 -0.45 21.59
C GLU A 380 0.97 -1.77 21.37
N ARG A 381 1.57 -2.30 22.43
CA ARG A 381 2.39 -3.52 22.37
C ARG A 381 1.60 -4.76 21.95
N ASP A 382 0.35 -4.87 22.38
CA ASP A 382 -0.50 -6.02 22.06
C ASP A 382 -0.83 -6.07 20.57
N LEU A 383 -1.17 -4.92 19.98
CA LEU A 383 -1.38 -4.80 18.54
C LEU A 383 -0.10 -5.14 17.76
N GLN A 384 1.04 -4.60 18.19
CA GLN A 384 2.34 -4.93 17.59
C GLN A 384 2.64 -6.43 17.67
N ARG A 385 2.32 -7.08 18.80
CA ARG A 385 2.48 -8.53 18.98
C ARG A 385 1.63 -9.31 17.99
N LEU A 386 0.35 -8.96 17.81
CA LEU A 386 -0.52 -9.63 16.83
C LEU A 386 0.02 -9.51 15.40
N TYR A 387 0.55 -8.35 15.01
CA TYR A 387 1.19 -8.18 13.72
C TYR A 387 2.48 -9.00 13.57
N TRP A 388 3.26 -9.17 14.64
CA TRP A 388 4.41 -10.10 14.64
C TRP A 388 3.98 -11.55 14.45
N LEU A 389 2.88 -11.98 15.09
CA LEU A 389 2.32 -13.33 14.89
C LEU A 389 1.84 -13.51 13.44
N ALA A 390 1.13 -12.52 12.88
CA ALA A 390 0.67 -12.55 11.50
C ALA A 390 1.83 -12.58 10.50
N TRP A 391 2.89 -11.81 10.76
CA TRP A 391 4.12 -11.83 9.97
C TRP A 391 4.79 -13.22 10.03
N ALA A 392 4.86 -13.83 11.22
CA ALA A 392 5.42 -15.16 11.42
C ALA A 392 4.65 -16.26 10.66
N LEU A 393 3.34 -16.11 10.44
CA LEU A 393 2.59 -17.03 9.58
C LEU A 393 3.08 -17.01 8.13
N GLN A 394 3.60 -15.89 7.62
CA GLN A 394 4.08 -15.86 6.23
C GLN A 394 5.59 -16.11 6.12
N ARG A 395 6.37 -15.65 7.10
CA ARG A 395 7.83 -15.64 7.04
C ARG A 395 8.50 -16.58 8.04
N GLY A 396 7.81 -17.02 9.08
CA GLY A 396 8.39 -17.84 10.14
C GLY A 396 8.77 -19.24 9.68
N GLU A 397 9.81 -19.80 10.29
CA GLU A 397 10.14 -21.23 10.18
C GLU A 397 9.40 -22.05 11.24
N ALA A 398 9.62 -23.37 11.24
CA ALA A 398 8.98 -24.32 12.17
C ALA A 398 9.00 -23.86 13.64
N GLU A 399 10.17 -23.44 14.17
CA GLU A 399 10.26 -22.99 15.57
C GLU A 399 9.43 -21.72 15.85
N LEU A 400 9.42 -20.76 14.92
CA LEU A 400 8.64 -19.53 15.09
C LEU A 400 7.14 -19.83 15.04
N LEU A 401 6.71 -20.74 14.17
CA LEU A 401 5.32 -21.20 14.12
C LEU A 401 4.91 -21.94 15.39
N ARG A 402 5.82 -22.71 16.02
CA ARG A 402 5.55 -23.33 17.33
C ARG A 402 5.37 -22.31 18.43
N LEU A 403 6.07 -21.17 18.38
CA LEU A 403 5.81 -20.06 19.29
C LEU A 403 4.43 -19.42 19.05
N VAL A 404 4.02 -19.27 17.79
CA VAL A 404 2.65 -18.81 17.46
C VAL A 404 1.59 -19.78 18.00
N LEU A 405 1.85 -21.09 17.91
CA LEU A 405 0.97 -22.12 18.49
C LEU A 405 0.88 -22.07 20.01
N ALA A 406 1.99 -21.70 20.67
CA ALA A 406 2.07 -21.61 22.12
C ALA A 406 1.55 -20.27 22.69
N GLU A 407 1.23 -19.29 21.84
CA GLU A 407 0.73 -17.99 22.27
C GLU A 407 -0.58 -18.12 23.05
N GLN A 408 -0.72 -17.39 24.15
CA GLN A 408 -1.98 -17.37 24.90
C GLN A 408 -2.91 -16.27 24.37
N PRO A 409 -4.20 -16.54 24.16
CA PRO A 409 -5.16 -15.52 23.75
C PRO A 409 -5.31 -14.46 24.85
N GLY A 410 -5.43 -13.20 24.44
CA GLY A 410 -5.66 -12.07 25.35
C GLY A 410 -7.06 -12.05 25.96
N GLU A 411 -7.33 -11.05 26.80
CA GLU A 411 -8.66 -10.84 27.43
C GLU A 411 -9.71 -10.32 26.44
N ASP A 412 -9.29 -9.58 25.40
CA ASP A 412 -10.19 -9.08 24.36
C ASP A 412 -10.68 -10.22 23.46
N ALA A 413 -11.99 -10.28 23.23
CA ALA A 413 -12.61 -11.39 22.54
C ALA A 413 -12.27 -11.45 21.03
N LEU A 414 -12.01 -10.31 20.39
CA LEU A 414 -11.58 -10.25 19.00
C LEU A 414 -10.10 -10.64 18.90
N ASP A 415 -9.24 -10.16 19.79
CA ASP A 415 -7.83 -10.54 19.83
C ASP A 415 -7.68 -12.05 20.09
N ALA A 416 -8.49 -12.63 20.98
CA ALA A 416 -8.55 -14.07 21.20
C ALA A 416 -8.96 -14.84 19.92
N LEU A 417 -9.96 -14.35 19.19
CA LEU A 417 -10.38 -14.95 17.93
C LEU A 417 -9.28 -14.88 16.86
N ILE A 418 -8.56 -13.76 16.79
CA ILE A 418 -7.42 -13.57 15.87
C ILE A 418 -6.33 -14.60 16.19
N VAL A 419 -5.93 -14.73 17.45
CA VAL A 419 -4.91 -15.69 17.89
C VAL A 419 -5.35 -17.13 17.61
N GLU A 420 -6.61 -17.50 17.87
CA GLU A 420 -7.13 -18.84 17.51
C GLU A 420 -7.01 -19.14 16.01
N GLY A 421 -7.32 -18.16 15.15
CA GLY A 421 -7.17 -18.30 13.70
C GLY A 421 -5.70 -18.47 13.29
N PHE A 422 -4.81 -17.68 13.89
CA PHE A 422 -3.37 -17.78 13.66
C PHE A 422 -2.79 -19.12 14.11
N GLN A 423 -3.20 -19.62 15.28
CA GLN A 423 -2.79 -20.95 15.77
C GLN A 423 -3.22 -22.05 14.79
N ARG A 424 -4.44 -22.02 14.26
CA ARG A 424 -4.89 -23.00 13.26
C ARG A 424 -4.04 -22.96 11.98
N GLN A 425 -3.74 -21.76 11.48
CA GLN A 425 -2.86 -21.60 10.32
C GLN A 425 -1.44 -22.05 10.60
N ALA A 426 -0.88 -21.73 11.77
CA ALA A 426 0.44 -22.18 12.18
C ALA A 426 0.52 -23.71 12.24
N ALA A 427 -0.52 -24.39 12.78
CA ALA A 427 -0.57 -25.85 12.81
C ALA A 427 -0.59 -26.46 11.40
N GLN A 428 -1.41 -25.91 10.50
CA GLN A 428 -1.47 -26.32 9.10
C GLN A 428 -0.11 -26.16 8.40
N GLN A 429 0.51 -24.99 8.57
CA GLN A 429 1.78 -24.71 7.91
C GLN A 429 2.93 -25.53 8.48
N LEU A 430 2.91 -25.81 9.78
CA LEU A 430 3.88 -26.70 10.42
C LEU A 430 3.75 -28.12 9.86
N HIS A 431 2.51 -28.63 9.73
CA HIS A 431 2.25 -29.91 9.08
C HIS A 431 2.79 -29.94 7.64
N TRP A 432 2.57 -28.88 6.86
CA TRP A 432 3.15 -28.78 5.51
C TRP A 432 4.68 -28.74 5.51
N LEU A 433 5.31 -27.93 6.38
CA LEU A 433 6.77 -27.84 6.48
C LEU A 433 7.42 -29.16 6.91
N GLU A 434 6.77 -29.93 7.78
CA GLU A 434 7.32 -31.16 8.33
C GLU A 434 7.02 -32.40 7.48
N GLN A 435 5.93 -32.41 6.70
CA GLN A 435 5.45 -33.64 6.02
C GLN A 435 5.46 -33.55 4.49
N SER A 436 5.57 -32.37 3.88
CA SER A 436 5.57 -32.25 2.41
C SER A 436 6.84 -32.84 1.77
N PRO A 437 6.73 -33.76 0.79
CA PRO A 437 7.88 -34.34 0.08
C PRO A 437 8.76 -33.30 -0.64
N VAL A 438 8.15 -32.25 -1.20
CA VAL A 438 8.85 -31.13 -1.83
C VAL A 438 9.71 -30.38 -0.80
N VAL A 439 9.12 -30.06 0.36
CA VAL A 439 9.84 -29.38 1.44
C VAL A 439 10.95 -30.26 2.00
N GLN A 440 10.67 -31.54 2.24
CA GLN A 440 11.66 -32.50 2.74
C GLN A 440 12.87 -32.62 1.81
N SER A 441 12.63 -32.61 0.49
CA SER A 441 13.72 -32.63 -0.50
C SER A 441 14.62 -31.40 -0.39
N LEU A 442 14.03 -30.21 -0.22
CA LEU A 442 14.77 -28.94 -0.06
C LEU A 442 15.52 -28.87 1.29
N VAL A 443 14.92 -29.37 2.36
CA VAL A 443 15.55 -29.46 3.69
C VAL A 443 16.72 -30.45 3.66
N GLN A 444 16.55 -31.62 3.05
CA GLN A 444 17.61 -32.61 2.88
C GLN A 444 18.77 -32.08 2.07
N PHE A 445 18.49 -31.34 0.99
CA PHE A 445 19.52 -30.65 0.20
C PHE A 445 20.31 -29.66 1.06
N CYS A 446 19.64 -28.82 1.84
CA CYS A 446 20.34 -27.88 2.72
C CYS A 446 21.10 -28.59 3.86
N ALA A 447 20.67 -29.78 4.29
CA ALA A 447 21.35 -30.55 5.32
C ALA A 447 22.53 -31.38 4.79
N ALA A 448 22.70 -31.50 3.47
CA ALA A 448 23.76 -32.29 2.88
C ALA A 448 25.13 -31.59 3.06
N ASP A 449 26.13 -32.32 3.55
CA ASP A 449 27.52 -31.83 3.62
C ASP A 449 28.26 -31.96 2.28
N ASP A 450 27.62 -32.53 1.26
CA ASP A 450 28.21 -32.80 -0.06
C ASP A 450 27.98 -31.62 -1.02
N PRO A 451 29.03 -30.89 -1.46
CA PRO A 451 28.91 -29.84 -2.46
C PRO A 451 28.53 -30.36 -3.86
N ALA A 452 28.49 -31.67 -4.08
CA ALA A 452 27.99 -32.31 -5.31
C ALA A 452 26.53 -32.79 -5.20
N ALA A 453 25.84 -32.53 -4.09
CA ALA A 453 24.41 -32.78 -4.01
C ALA A 453 23.68 -31.92 -5.07
N GLU A 454 22.85 -32.55 -5.90
CA GLU A 454 22.06 -31.85 -6.93
C GLU A 454 20.60 -31.74 -6.49
N LEU A 455 19.96 -30.61 -6.79
CA LEU A 455 18.53 -30.44 -6.59
C LEU A 455 17.76 -31.30 -7.62
N PRO A 456 16.73 -32.07 -7.19
CA PRO A 456 15.90 -32.82 -8.14
C PRO A 456 15.28 -31.90 -9.19
N GLU A 457 15.42 -32.23 -10.48
CA GLU A 457 14.86 -31.44 -11.59
C GLU A 457 13.34 -31.25 -11.47
N ALA A 458 12.64 -32.21 -10.85
CA ALA A 458 11.21 -32.14 -10.58
C ALA A 458 10.78 -30.90 -9.76
N LEU A 459 11.69 -30.30 -8.98
CA LEU A 459 11.41 -29.09 -8.19
C LEU A 459 11.33 -27.82 -9.06
N ALA A 460 11.96 -27.83 -10.24
CA ALA A 460 11.94 -26.73 -11.20
C ALA A 460 10.70 -26.72 -12.10
N GLU A 461 9.88 -27.77 -12.04
CA GLU A 461 8.64 -27.91 -12.81
C GLU A 461 7.59 -26.86 -12.43
N GLU A 462 6.73 -26.51 -13.39
CA GLU A 462 5.79 -25.38 -13.28
C GLU A 462 4.87 -25.48 -12.05
N HIS A 463 4.41 -26.69 -11.71
CA HIS A 463 3.49 -26.93 -10.59
C HIS A 463 4.17 -26.85 -9.21
N ASN A 464 5.48 -27.12 -9.13
CA ASN A 464 6.23 -27.11 -7.87
C ASN A 464 6.86 -25.74 -7.58
N ARG A 465 7.12 -24.92 -8.60
CA ARG A 465 7.70 -23.58 -8.43
C ARG A 465 6.98 -22.71 -7.39
N PRO A 466 5.63 -22.61 -7.35
CA PRO A 466 4.95 -21.85 -6.32
C PRO A 466 5.19 -22.41 -4.90
N VAL A 467 5.21 -23.73 -4.75
CA VAL A 467 5.45 -24.41 -3.46
C VAL A 467 6.87 -24.14 -2.97
N CYS A 468 7.86 -24.30 -3.86
CA CYS A 468 9.27 -23.97 -3.59
C CYS A 468 9.43 -22.49 -3.25
N ARG A 469 8.72 -21.59 -3.94
CA ARG A 469 8.72 -20.15 -3.63
C ARG A 469 8.23 -19.89 -2.21
N GLU A 470 7.08 -20.43 -1.80
CA GLU A 470 6.57 -20.21 -0.43
C GLU A 470 7.52 -20.78 0.63
N TRP A 471 8.22 -21.87 0.32
CA TRP A 471 9.30 -22.37 1.18
C TRP A 471 10.47 -21.37 1.22
N LEU A 472 11.00 -20.91 0.09
CA LEU A 472 12.13 -19.96 0.02
C LEU A 472 11.84 -18.60 0.66
N ARG A 473 10.56 -18.18 0.66
CA ARG A 473 10.09 -16.92 1.26
C ARG A 473 10.18 -16.89 2.78
N ARG A 474 10.41 -18.02 3.44
CA ARG A 474 10.58 -18.11 4.90
C ARG A 474 11.99 -17.75 5.35
N MET A 475 12.07 -17.19 6.54
CA MET A 475 13.27 -16.66 7.17
C MET A 475 14.08 -17.76 7.86
N ARG A 476 14.90 -18.47 7.08
CA ARG A 476 15.84 -19.50 7.60
C ARG A 476 17.30 -19.14 7.43
N VAL A 477 18.14 -19.82 8.20
CA VAL A 477 19.60 -19.82 8.00
C VAL A 477 19.90 -20.85 6.91
N TYR A 478 20.42 -20.40 5.78
CA TYR A 478 20.86 -21.29 4.72
C TYR A 478 22.37 -21.54 4.84
N PRO A 479 22.84 -22.76 4.56
CA PRO A 479 24.26 -23.01 4.42
C PRO A 479 24.82 -22.34 3.16
N THR A 480 26.10 -21.97 3.20
CA THR A 480 26.74 -21.21 2.11
C THR A 480 26.72 -21.96 0.77
N HIS A 481 26.88 -23.29 0.78
CA HIS A 481 26.84 -24.09 -0.45
C HIS A 481 25.44 -24.08 -1.10
N ALA A 482 24.37 -24.13 -0.29
CA ALA A 482 23.00 -24.20 -0.78
C ALA A 482 22.50 -22.85 -1.30
N LEU A 483 22.95 -21.72 -0.73
CA LEU A 483 22.52 -20.38 -1.13
C LEU A 483 22.75 -20.12 -2.62
N HIS A 484 23.95 -20.43 -3.10
CA HIS A 484 24.31 -20.20 -4.50
C HIS A 484 23.46 -21.04 -5.45
N GLU A 485 23.36 -22.34 -5.18
CA GLU A 485 22.59 -23.29 -5.99
C GLU A 485 21.10 -22.95 -6.01
N LEU A 486 20.50 -22.61 -4.87
CA LEU A 486 19.09 -22.21 -4.81
C LEU A 486 18.84 -20.90 -5.59
N ASN A 487 19.74 -19.92 -5.49
CA ASN A 487 19.63 -18.66 -6.21
C ASN A 487 19.70 -18.85 -7.73
N CYS A 488 20.59 -19.72 -8.20
CA CYS A 488 20.77 -20.05 -9.61
C CYS A 488 19.63 -20.92 -10.14
N HIS A 489 19.29 -22.02 -9.45
CA HIS A 489 18.31 -23.01 -9.89
C HIS A 489 16.91 -22.42 -10.05
N PHE A 490 16.49 -21.53 -9.14
CA PHE A 490 15.16 -20.93 -9.16
C PHE A 490 15.10 -19.53 -9.83
N ASP A 491 16.22 -19.01 -10.35
CA ASP A 491 16.34 -17.66 -10.91
C ASP A 491 15.64 -16.59 -10.03
N ILE A 492 16.07 -16.49 -8.78
CA ILE A 492 15.38 -15.71 -7.72
C ILE A 492 15.21 -14.23 -8.10
N ARG A 493 16.08 -13.70 -8.98
CA ARG A 493 15.97 -12.33 -9.51
C ARG A 493 14.71 -12.11 -10.34
N ARG A 494 14.20 -13.15 -11.01
CA ARG A 494 13.02 -13.09 -11.89
C ARG A 494 11.75 -13.66 -11.24
N MET A 495 11.84 -14.16 -10.01
CA MET A 495 10.71 -14.73 -9.29
C MET A 495 9.76 -13.63 -8.82
N PHE A 496 8.45 -13.86 -9.02
CA PHE A 496 7.38 -13.02 -8.49
C PHE A 496 6.46 -13.90 -7.61
N THR A 497 6.22 -13.60 -6.34
CA THR A 497 6.86 -12.57 -5.50
C THR A 497 8.27 -12.99 -5.07
N ARG A 498 9.16 -12.02 -4.84
CA ARG A 498 10.57 -12.32 -4.55
C ARG A 498 10.82 -12.69 -3.07
N PRO A 499 11.56 -13.78 -2.77
CA PRO A 499 12.05 -14.08 -1.42
C PRO A 499 12.88 -12.92 -0.83
N PHE A 500 12.50 -12.47 0.36
CA PHE A 500 13.10 -11.29 1.00
C PHE A 500 14.60 -11.51 1.28
N ALA A 501 15.42 -10.59 0.76
CA ALA A 501 16.87 -10.52 0.99
C ALA A 501 17.68 -11.81 0.72
N LEU A 502 17.16 -12.79 -0.02
CA LEU A 502 17.87 -14.07 -0.21
C LEU A 502 19.16 -13.91 -1.04
N LEU A 503 19.15 -13.07 -2.07
CA LEU A 503 20.36 -12.68 -2.82
C LEU A 503 21.36 -11.89 -1.96
N VAL A 504 20.88 -11.16 -0.96
CA VAL A 504 21.73 -10.40 -0.04
C VAL A 504 22.44 -11.37 0.90
N GLN A 505 21.74 -12.42 1.35
CA GLN A 505 22.32 -13.44 2.21
C GLN A 505 23.48 -14.18 1.54
N GLU A 506 23.36 -14.51 0.25
CA GLU A 506 24.47 -15.07 -0.53
C GLU A 506 25.66 -14.11 -0.56
N ALA A 507 25.44 -12.84 -0.92
CA ALA A 507 26.50 -11.85 -0.98
C ALA A 507 27.21 -11.64 0.38
N LEU A 508 26.45 -11.66 1.48
CA LEU A 508 27.01 -11.55 2.84
C LEU A 508 27.83 -12.81 3.22
N ALA A 509 27.36 -13.99 2.83
CA ALA A 509 28.06 -15.25 3.11
C ALA A 509 29.40 -15.34 2.37
N GLU A 510 29.49 -14.88 1.11
CA GLU A 510 30.75 -14.80 0.34
C GLU A 510 31.79 -13.90 1.03
N HIS A 511 31.34 -12.90 1.78
CA HIS A 511 32.17 -11.93 2.49
C HIS A 511 32.46 -12.35 3.95
N GLY A 512 32.20 -13.61 4.31
CA GLY A 512 32.50 -14.18 5.62
C GLY A 512 31.54 -13.76 6.74
N ALA A 513 30.44 -13.08 6.42
CA ALA A 513 29.41 -12.68 7.37
C ALA A 513 28.25 -13.69 7.38
N GLN A 514 28.57 -14.91 7.81
CA GLN A 514 27.55 -15.94 8.02
C GLN A 514 26.60 -15.54 9.13
N ARG A 515 25.31 -15.85 8.95
CA ARG A 515 24.31 -15.55 9.97
C ARG A 515 24.49 -16.49 11.18
N PRO A 516 24.33 -15.97 12.41
CA PRO A 516 24.34 -16.84 13.58
C PRO A 516 23.18 -17.84 13.53
N ALA A 517 23.39 -19.01 14.14
CA ALA A 517 22.32 -19.97 14.36
C ALA A 517 21.15 -19.33 15.14
N PRO A 518 19.89 -19.73 14.88
CA PRO A 518 18.74 -19.24 15.63
C PRO A 518 18.85 -19.63 17.10
N THR A 519 18.39 -18.75 17.98
CA THR A 519 18.24 -19.02 19.42
C THR A 519 16.92 -19.74 19.68
N GLU A 520 16.86 -20.54 20.75
CA GLU A 520 15.64 -21.25 21.14
C GLU A 520 14.72 -20.40 22.04
N GLY A 521 13.42 -20.70 22.03
CA GLY A 521 12.42 -20.07 22.89
C GLY A 521 12.17 -18.59 22.58
N ASP A 522 11.82 -17.81 23.60
CA ASP A 522 11.42 -16.40 23.44
C ASP A 522 12.52 -15.50 22.86
N ALA A 523 13.79 -15.89 23.02
CA ALA A 523 14.93 -15.18 22.44
C ALA A 523 14.92 -15.19 20.90
N LEU A 524 14.16 -16.09 20.27
CA LEU A 524 14.03 -16.21 18.82
C LEU A 524 13.43 -14.94 18.20
N TRP A 525 12.49 -14.27 18.87
CA TRP A 525 11.92 -12.99 18.38
C TRP A 525 12.97 -11.89 18.30
N ALA A 526 13.84 -11.78 19.32
CA ALA A 526 14.94 -10.82 19.33
C ALA A 526 15.96 -11.14 18.21
N TRP A 527 16.25 -12.43 18.00
CA TRP A 527 17.10 -12.86 16.89
C TRP A 527 16.51 -12.47 15.53
N HIS A 528 15.20 -12.69 15.30
CA HIS A 528 14.54 -12.26 14.06
C HIS A 528 14.60 -10.74 13.88
N ARG A 529 14.36 -9.96 14.94
CA ARG A 529 14.48 -8.49 14.90
C ARG A 529 15.87 -8.04 14.43
N GLN A 530 16.93 -8.64 14.97
CA GLN A 530 18.31 -8.39 14.54
C GLN A 530 18.49 -8.74 13.05
N GLN A 531 18.15 -9.97 12.65
CA GLN A 531 18.38 -10.40 11.27
C GLN A 531 17.60 -9.57 10.25
N LEU A 532 16.34 -9.22 10.53
CA LEU A 532 15.51 -8.41 9.65
C LEU A 532 16.06 -6.99 9.47
N PHE A 533 16.50 -6.36 10.57
CA PHE A 533 17.12 -5.03 10.48
C PHE A 533 18.38 -5.05 9.62
N MET A 534 19.27 -6.02 9.84
CA MET A 534 20.49 -6.19 9.07
C MET A 534 20.17 -6.42 7.58
N LEU A 535 19.28 -7.37 7.28
CA LEU A 535 18.95 -7.72 5.89
C LEU A 535 18.23 -6.57 5.16
N ALA A 536 17.31 -5.87 5.82
CA ALA A 536 16.64 -4.70 5.24
C ALA A 536 17.64 -3.60 4.89
N LEU A 537 18.63 -3.35 5.76
CA LEU A 537 19.69 -2.40 5.49
C LEU A 537 20.53 -2.82 4.27
N PHE A 538 20.93 -4.09 4.16
CA PHE A 538 21.75 -4.52 3.03
C PHE A 538 20.96 -4.71 1.73
N ASP A 539 19.65 -4.99 1.79
CA ASP A 539 18.83 -5.12 0.58
C ASP A 539 18.65 -3.78 -0.11
N GLN A 540 18.13 -2.77 0.63
CA GLN A 540 17.82 -1.44 0.08
C GLN A 540 18.25 -0.33 1.07
N PRO A 541 19.55 -0.07 1.23
CA PRO A 541 20.05 0.76 2.33
C PRO A 541 19.51 2.19 2.34
N ALA A 542 19.53 2.87 1.19
CA ALA A 542 19.07 4.26 1.11
C ALA A 542 17.57 4.39 1.44
N ARG A 543 16.75 3.47 0.93
CA ARG A 543 15.31 3.45 1.17
C ARG A 543 14.98 3.05 2.61
N TRP A 544 15.66 2.05 3.14
CA TRP A 544 15.50 1.58 4.51
C TRP A 544 15.83 2.70 5.52
N LEU A 545 16.99 3.35 5.35
CA LEU A 545 17.42 4.45 6.23
C LEU A 545 16.53 5.69 6.14
N ALA A 546 15.84 5.91 5.02
CA ALA A 546 14.88 7.01 4.87
C ALA A 546 13.53 6.72 5.54
N MET A 547 13.22 5.44 5.79
CA MET A 547 11.93 4.98 6.28
C MET A 547 11.92 4.79 7.81
N ILE A 548 13.03 4.33 8.37
CA ILE A 548 13.13 4.02 9.80
C ILE A 548 13.31 5.28 10.65
N ASP A 549 12.82 5.22 11.89
CA ASP A 549 13.19 6.18 12.92
C ASP A 549 14.70 6.02 13.27
N PRO A 550 15.50 7.10 13.28
CA PRO A 550 16.91 7.04 13.70
C PRO A 550 17.12 6.41 15.10
N GLN A 551 16.11 6.44 15.97
CA GLN A 551 16.15 5.80 17.29
C GLN A 551 16.09 4.27 17.23
N LEU A 552 15.56 3.68 16.15
CA LEU A 552 15.40 2.24 16.00
C LEU A 552 16.73 1.48 16.15
N ALA A 553 17.81 2.02 15.57
CA ALA A 553 19.15 1.43 15.70
C ALA A 553 19.64 1.40 17.17
N GLY A 554 19.08 2.24 18.05
CA GLY A 554 19.37 2.19 19.49
C GLY A 554 18.54 1.14 20.25
N GLN A 555 17.44 0.65 19.68
CA GLN A 555 16.51 -0.30 20.29
C GLN A 555 16.88 -1.76 20.00
N ILE A 556 17.80 -2.01 19.07
CA ILE A 556 18.24 -3.35 18.68
C ILE A 556 19.64 -3.60 19.23
N ASP A 557 19.76 -4.54 20.16
CA ASP A 557 21.05 -4.91 20.73
C ASP A 557 21.64 -6.11 19.99
N TYR A 558 22.87 -5.96 19.50
CA TYR A 558 23.65 -7.06 18.89
C TYR A 558 24.70 -7.57 19.88
N PRO A 559 24.81 -8.90 20.09
CA PRO A 559 25.89 -9.48 20.86
C PRO A 559 27.27 -9.12 20.28
N ALA A 560 28.29 -8.96 21.13
CA ALA A 560 29.64 -8.58 20.69
C ALA A 560 30.29 -9.57 19.71
N GLU A 561 29.88 -10.84 19.76
CA GLU A 561 30.34 -11.92 18.87
C GLU A 561 29.66 -11.89 17.49
N HIS A 562 28.59 -11.11 17.32
CA HIS A 562 27.85 -11.04 16.07
C HIS A 562 28.66 -10.29 14.99
N PRO A 563 28.79 -10.81 13.76
CA PRO A 563 29.64 -10.20 12.72
C PRO A 563 29.22 -8.77 12.35
N TYR A 564 27.93 -8.46 12.44
CA TYR A 564 27.37 -7.13 12.20
C TYR A 564 27.51 -6.15 13.38
N ALA A 565 27.89 -6.59 14.59
CA ALA A 565 27.94 -5.72 15.77
C ALA A 565 28.85 -4.48 15.62
N PRO A 566 30.05 -4.55 14.98
CA PRO A 566 30.88 -3.37 14.74
C PRO A 566 30.21 -2.33 13.83
N LEU A 567 29.61 -2.78 12.72
CA LEU A 567 28.89 -1.93 11.78
C LEU A 567 27.62 -1.34 12.43
N HIS A 568 26.90 -2.12 13.24
CA HIS A 568 25.76 -1.62 14.01
C HIS A 568 26.15 -0.50 14.99
N GLY A 569 27.28 -0.68 15.69
CA GLY A 569 27.83 0.35 16.58
C GLY A 569 28.12 1.66 15.85
N LEU A 570 28.70 1.58 14.65
CA LEU A 570 28.92 2.74 13.78
C LEU A 570 27.60 3.39 13.35
N LEU A 571 26.62 2.59 12.91
CA LEU A 571 25.30 3.08 12.49
C LEU A 571 24.60 3.85 13.61
N ARG A 572 24.61 3.31 14.84
CA ARG A 572 24.03 3.99 16.00
C ARG A 572 24.67 5.35 16.26
N GLN A 573 26.00 5.46 16.11
CA GLN A 573 26.70 6.74 16.29
C GLN A 573 26.37 7.74 15.18
N VAL A 574 26.34 7.29 13.92
CA VAL A 574 26.15 8.15 12.76
C VAL A 574 24.70 8.64 12.66
N LEU A 575 23.72 7.76 12.86
CA LEU A 575 22.30 8.12 12.78
C LEU A 575 21.85 9.10 13.87
N GLN A 576 22.54 9.10 15.03
CA GLN A 576 22.32 10.07 16.10
C GLN A 576 23.13 11.38 15.93
N GLY A 577 24.01 11.43 14.94
CA GLY A 577 24.84 12.60 14.62
C GLY A 577 24.10 13.67 13.82
N ALA A 578 24.74 14.84 13.66
CA ALA A 578 24.15 16.00 12.96
C ALA A 578 23.88 15.74 11.47
N ASP A 579 24.69 14.89 10.83
CA ASP A 579 24.57 14.56 9.40
C ASP A 579 23.58 13.39 9.13
N GLY A 580 23.10 12.70 10.18
CA GLY A 580 22.17 11.57 10.09
C GLY A 580 22.63 10.49 9.08
N SER A 581 21.68 9.97 8.29
CA SER A 581 21.96 8.95 7.27
C SER A 581 22.87 9.43 6.13
N SER A 582 22.95 10.74 5.87
CA SER A 582 23.81 11.31 4.81
C SER A 582 25.31 11.21 5.13
N GLY A 583 25.67 11.18 6.40
CA GLY A 583 27.06 11.02 6.87
C GLY A 583 27.58 9.58 6.79
N LEU A 584 26.70 8.59 6.61
CA LEU A 584 27.04 7.17 6.71
C LEU A 584 28.10 6.75 5.71
N LEU A 585 27.91 7.05 4.42
CA LEU A 585 28.85 6.66 3.36
C LEU A 585 30.28 7.15 3.63
N GLY A 586 30.44 8.35 4.20
CA GLY A 586 31.74 8.92 4.53
C GLY A 586 32.41 8.31 5.77
N SER A 587 31.65 7.63 6.62
CA SER A 587 32.12 7.00 7.85
C SER A 587 32.52 5.53 7.69
N LEU A 588 32.08 4.87 6.61
CA LEU A 588 32.35 3.46 6.35
C LEU A 588 33.84 3.21 6.01
N ASP A 589 34.40 2.15 6.58
CA ASP A 589 35.73 1.65 6.27
C ASP A 589 35.68 0.62 5.14
N ASN A 590 36.30 0.93 3.99
CA ASN A 590 36.37 -0.01 2.87
C ASN A 590 37.30 -1.21 3.15
N GLY A 591 38.09 -1.19 4.23
CA GLY A 591 38.90 -2.33 4.67
C GLY A 591 38.09 -3.44 5.33
N ASP A 592 36.90 -3.12 5.87
CA ASP A 592 35.97 -4.07 6.43
C ASP A 592 35.02 -4.59 5.33
N PRO A 593 34.88 -5.92 5.15
CA PRO A 593 34.13 -6.48 4.03
C PRO A 593 32.64 -6.14 4.10
N LEU A 594 32.04 -6.11 5.28
CA LEU A 594 30.62 -5.78 5.45
C LEU A 594 30.35 -4.31 5.18
N GLN A 595 31.23 -3.44 5.69
CA GLN A 595 31.13 -2.00 5.44
C GLN A 595 31.36 -1.66 3.97
N ALA A 596 32.27 -2.37 3.29
CA ALA A 596 32.51 -2.23 1.86
C ALA A 596 31.27 -2.66 1.04
N VAL A 597 30.62 -3.78 1.38
CA VAL A 597 29.37 -4.21 0.73
C VAL A 597 28.27 -3.15 0.93
N LEU A 598 28.09 -2.64 2.15
CA LEU A 598 27.11 -1.59 2.43
C LEU A 598 27.42 -0.30 1.67
N ALA A 599 28.69 0.12 1.65
CA ALA A 599 29.15 1.30 0.93
C ALA A 599 28.85 1.16 -0.56
N SER A 600 29.13 0.00 -1.16
CA SER A 600 28.88 -0.24 -2.58
C SER A 600 27.39 -0.12 -2.96
N ARG A 601 26.47 -0.47 -2.04
CA ARG A 601 25.02 -0.37 -2.24
C ARG A 601 24.44 1.00 -1.95
N LEU A 602 25.06 1.79 -1.07
CA LEU A 602 24.70 3.19 -0.81
C LEU A 602 25.20 4.14 -1.91
N LEU A 603 26.28 3.75 -2.57
CA LEU A 603 26.97 4.59 -3.54
C LEU A 603 26.20 4.61 -4.87
N THR A 604 25.59 5.75 -5.17
CA THR A 604 24.97 6.11 -6.46
C THR A 604 25.66 7.36 -7.01
N LEU A 605 25.44 7.72 -8.26
CA LEU A 605 26.07 8.93 -8.82
C LEU A 605 25.64 10.19 -8.04
N ARG A 606 24.37 10.25 -7.60
CA ARG A 606 23.84 11.37 -6.82
C ARG A 606 24.47 11.45 -5.43
N THR A 607 24.48 10.35 -4.67
CA THR A 607 25.08 10.32 -3.32
C THR A 607 26.59 10.50 -3.35
N ALA A 608 27.26 10.04 -4.42
CA ALA A 608 28.68 10.27 -4.63
C ALA A 608 29.02 11.77 -4.79
N ILE A 609 28.21 12.54 -5.51
CA ILE A 609 28.42 13.98 -5.69
C ILE A 609 28.33 14.72 -4.34
N ASP A 610 27.35 14.35 -3.51
CA ASP A 610 27.08 15.01 -2.23
C ASP A 610 27.94 14.48 -1.07
N SER A 611 28.65 13.36 -1.28
CA SER A 611 29.57 12.76 -0.31
C SER A 611 30.63 13.75 0.19
N SER A 612 30.90 13.68 1.50
CA SER A 612 31.97 14.43 2.17
C SER A 612 33.37 13.98 1.77
N ARG A 613 33.51 12.72 1.33
CA ARG A 613 34.77 12.11 0.84
C ARG A 613 34.72 11.88 -0.67
N LEU A 614 35.89 11.98 -1.32
CA LEU A 614 36.01 11.69 -2.75
C LEU A 614 35.98 10.18 -3.00
N PRO A 615 35.03 9.66 -3.80
CA PRO A 615 35.02 8.26 -4.19
C PRO A 615 36.19 7.94 -5.14
N THR A 616 36.61 6.67 -5.16
CA THR A 616 37.64 6.18 -6.08
C THR A 616 37.11 6.09 -7.52
N ALA A 617 38.01 6.01 -8.51
CA ALA A 617 37.61 5.85 -9.91
C ALA A 617 36.82 4.55 -10.16
N ALA A 618 37.18 3.45 -9.48
CA ALA A 618 36.45 2.19 -9.57
C ALA A 618 35.03 2.30 -9.02
N GLN A 619 34.87 2.98 -7.89
CA GLN A 619 33.56 3.31 -7.30
C GLN A 619 32.71 4.17 -8.23
N LEU A 620 33.29 5.22 -8.82
CA LEU A 620 32.61 6.09 -9.78
C LEU A 620 32.18 5.35 -11.06
N LEU A 621 33.03 4.45 -11.56
CA LEU A 621 32.69 3.60 -12.69
C LEU A 621 31.56 2.63 -12.34
N ALA A 622 31.59 2.01 -11.15
CA ALA A 622 30.52 1.14 -10.68
C ALA A 622 29.17 1.86 -10.62
N CYS A 623 29.13 3.11 -10.13
CA CYS A 623 27.90 3.93 -10.16
C CYS A 623 27.40 4.20 -11.58
N LEU A 624 28.31 4.47 -12.52
CA LEU A 624 27.95 4.69 -13.92
C LEU A 624 27.48 3.40 -14.62
N ASP A 625 27.92 2.23 -14.13
CA ASP A 625 27.47 0.93 -14.61
C ASP A 625 26.10 0.54 -14.05
N SER A 626 25.80 0.90 -12.80
CA SER A 626 24.50 0.64 -12.18
C SER A 626 23.39 1.57 -12.70
N GLU A 627 23.71 2.84 -12.97
CA GLU A 627 22.74 3.86 -13.41
C GLU A 627 23.17 4.55 -14.72
N PRO A 628 23.25 3.83 -15.87
CA PRO A 628 23.81 4.38 -17.11
C PRO A 628 23.03 5.57 -17.66
N ALA A 629 21.72 5.63 -17.36
CA ALA A 629 20.79 6.62 -17.91
C ALA A 629 20.82 7.99 -17.20
N VAL A 630 21.36 8.08 -15.98
CA VAL A 630 21.33 9.32 -15.17
C VAL A 630 22.05 10.49 -15.84
N LEU A 631 23.01 10.20 -16.72
CA LEU A 631 23.79 11.20 -17.45
C LEU A 631 23.45 11.27 -18.95
N ASP A 632 22.39 10.59 -19.42
CA ASP A 632 22.05 10.57 -20.85
C ASP A 632 21.58 11.95 -21.35
N ASP A 633 20.91 12.73 -20.51
CA ASP A 633 20.51 14.11 -20.79
C ASP A 633 21.71 15.09 -20.84
N TYR A 634 22.90 14.64 -20.42
CA TYR A 634 24.10 15.46 -20.26
C TYR A 634 25.30 14.88 -21.05
N PRO A 635 25.21 14.78 -22.39
CA PRO A 635 26.15 13.99 -23.19
C PRO A 635 27.59 14.52 -23.17
N LEU A 636 27.79 15.84 -23.09
CA LEU A 636 29.13 16.45 -22.98
C LEU A 636 29.75 16.25 -21.59
N GLY A 637 28.96 16.37 -20.53
CA GLY A 637 29.41 16.08 -19.17
C GLY A 637 29.76 14.60 -19.02
N LYS A 638 28.92 13.71 -19.54
CA LYS A 638 29.15 12.26 -19.62
C LYS A 638 30.40 11.92 -20.42
N LEU A 639 30.62 12.56 -21.57
CA LEU A 639 31.83 12.39 -22.39
C LEU A 639 33.09 12.72 -21.58
N LEU A 640 33.12 13.90 -20.93
CA LEU A 640 34.28 14.33 -20.15
C LEU A 640 34.49 13.41 -18.94
N PHE A 641 33.43 13.00 -18.25
CA PHE A 641 33.51 12.07 -17.12
C PHE A 641 34.10 10.71 -17.53
N CYS A 642 33.58 10.11 -18.61
CA CYS A 642 34.11 8.87 -19.16
C CYS A 642 35.58 9.01 -19.59
N ALA A 643 35.95 10.15 -20.21
CA ALA A 643 37.32 10.41 -20.63
C ALA A 643 38.29 10.54 -19.45
N VAL A 644 37.87 11.22 -18.36
CA VAL A 644 38.68 11.31 -17.13
C VAL A 644 38.91 9.92 -16.52
N LEU A 645 37.86 9.10 -16.42
CA LEU A 645 37.98 7.73 -15.91
C LEU A 645 38.84 6.84 -16.82
N TYR A 646 38.68 6.96 -18.15
CA TYR A 646 39.44 6.19 -19.13
C TYR A 646 40.97 6.34 -18.97
N HIS A 647 41.42 7.54 -18.60
CA HIS A 647 42.84 7.84 -18.37
C HIS A 647 43.34 7.52 -16.96
N ASP A 648 42.45 7.11 -16.06
CA ASP A 648 42.81 6.74 -14.70
C ASP A 648 43.47 5.35 -14.66
N ARG A 649 44.74 5.32 -14.25
CA ARG A 649 45.55 4.09 -14.20
C ARG A 649 45.16 3.13 -13.08
N SER A 650 44.25 3.52 -12.20
CA SER A 650 43.72 2.61 -11.18
C SER A 650 42.67 1.63 -11.72
N LEU A 651 42.14 1.86 -12.93
CA LEU A 651 41.22 0.95 -13.60
C LEU A 651 41.97 -0.10 -14.43
N ASP A 652 41.41 -1.29 -14.52
CA ASP A 652 41.98 -2.38 -15.32
C ASP A 652 41.78 -2.15 -16.83
N GLU A 653 42.32 -3.05 -17.66
CA GLU A 653 42.20 -2.93 -19.12
C GLU A 653 40.78 -3.15 -19.62
N ALA A 654 40.02 -4.08 -19.02
CA ALA A 654 38.65 -4.38 -19.41
C ALA A 654 37.68 -3.22 -19.12
N GLN A 655 37.83 -2.55 -17.98
CA GLN A 655 37.12 -1.35 -17.57
C GLN A 655 37.41 -0.19 -18.52
N ARG A 656 38.67 0.00 -18.91
CA ARG A 656 39.06 1.05 -19.86
C ARG A 656 38.54 0.80 -21.27
N THR A 657 38.51 -0.45 -21.74
CA THR A 657 37.88 -0.80 -23.02
C THR A 657 36.38 -0.49 -23.00
N ARG A 658 35.67 -0.87 -21.93
CA ARG A 658 34.24 -0.53 -21.76
C ARG A 658 33.99 0.98 -21.77
N LEU A 659 34.83 1.76 -21.09
CA LEU A 659 34.75 3.22 -21.09
C LEU A 659 35.00 3.81 -22.48
N ARG A 660 35.94 3.24 -23.24
CA ARG A 660 36.20 3.64 -24.62
C ARG A 660 34.99 3.39 -25.51
N ASP A 661 34.38 2.20 -25.43
CA ASP A 661 33.18 1.88 -26.20
C ASP A 661 32.04 2.86 -25.89
N ARG A 662 31.88 3.26 -24.61
CA ARG A 662 30.92 4.30 -24.20
C ARG A 662 31.23 5.68 -24.79
N ILE A 663 32.51 6.08 -24.84
CA ILE A 663 32.93 7.33 -25.47
C ILE A 663 32.63 7.30 -26.98
N GLU A 664 32.87 6.17 -27.64
CA GLU A 664 32.62 5.98 -29.08
C GLU A 664 31.12 5.93 -29.41
N ALA A 665 30.29 5.43 -28.50
CA ALA A 665 28.83 5.38 -28.65
C ALA A 665 28.14 6.76 -28.51
N LEU A 666 28.76 7.71 -27.81
CA LEU A 666 28.20 9.06 -27.66
C LEU A 666 28.31 9.85 -28.97
N TYR A 667 27.19 10.39 -29.44
CA TYR A 667 27.09 11.20 -30.64
C TYR A 667 26.33 12.51 -30.36
N ILE A 668 26.91 13.64 -30.79
CA ILE A 668 26.27 14.95 -30.78
C ILE A 668 26.38 15.50 -32.20
N ASP A 669 25.27 15.94 -32.77
CA ASP A 669 25.19 16.48 -34.14
C ASP A 669 25.75 17.90 -34.22
N ASP A 670 27.08 18.01 -34.10
CA ASP A 670 27.81 19.26 -34.09
C ASP A 670 29.24 19.06 -34.63
N TYR A 671 29.68 19.92 -35.55
CA TYR A 671 30.96 19.78 -36.27
C TYR A 671 32.22 19.77 -35.38
N TRP A 672 32.11 20.34 -34.17
CA TRP A 672 33.22 20.49 -33.22
C TRP A 672 33.32 19.34 -32.21
N TYR A 673 32.30 18.48 -32.15
CA TYR A 673 32.23 17.36 -31.22
C TYR A 673 33.26 16.26 -31.53
N GLU A 674 33.33 15.82 -32.78
CA GLU A 674 34.23 14.73 -33.18
C GLU A 674 35.73 15.05 -32.94
N PRO A 675 36.23 16.26 -33.25
CA PRO A 675 37.57 16.68 -32.87
C PRO A 675 37.81 16.68 -31.35
N LEU A 676 36.83 17.09 -30.56
CA LEU A 676 36.93 17.09 -29.09
C LEU A 676 37.00 15.65 -28.56
N ARG A 677 36.12 14.76 -29.03
CA ARG A 677 36.07 13.35 -28.63
C ARG A 677 37.41 12.65 -28.90
N ARG A 678 37.95 12.79 -30.12
CA ARG A 678 39.28 12.24 -30.46
C ARG A 678 40.38 12.84 -29.59
N GLY A 679 40.36 14.16 -29.41
CA GLY A 679 41.31 14.84 -28.55
C GLY A 679 41.28 14.35 -27.09
N LEU A 680 40.10 14.05 -26.55
CA LEU A 680 39.94 13.49 -25.20
C LEU A 680 40.52 12.08 -25.10
N VAL A 681 40.26 11.20 -26.07
CA VAL A 681 40.84 9.84 -26.08
C VAL A 681 42.36 9.86 -26.26
N GLU A 682 42.89 10.76 -27.07
CA GLU A 682 44.34 10.95 -27.28
C GLU A 682 45.03 11.71 -26.13
N GLY A 683 44.28 12.27 -25.19
CA GLY A 683 44.79 13.09 -24.08
C GLY A 683 45.30 14.47 -24.51
N LYS A 684 44.89 14.98 -25.69
CA LYS A 684 45.29 16.28 -26.27
C LYS A 684 44.08 17.12 -26.70
N ALA A 685 43.05 17.15 -25.86
CA ALA A 685 41.82 17.88 -26.12
C ALA A 685 42.07 19.39 -26.23
N LYS A 686 41.46 20.04 -27.23
CA LYS A 686 41.49 21.50 -27.39
C LYS A 686 40.27 22.13 -26.73
N HIS A 687 40.42 23.38 -26.31
CA HIS A 687 39.36 24.14 -25.65
C HIS A 687 38.24 24.46 -26.65
N PRO A 688 36.98 24.07 -26.37
CA PRO A 688 35.85 24.52 -27.16
C PRO A 688 35.59 26.01 -26.95
N SER A 689 34.93 26.66 -27.91
CA SER A 689 34.57 28.07 -27.76
C SER A 689 33.44 28.24 -26.74
N ALA A 690 33.45 29.36 -26.01
CA ALA A 690 32.45 29.62 -24.96
C ALA A 690 31.01 29.67 -25.50
N GLN A 691 30.82 30.13 -26.74
CA GLN A 691 29.50 30.19 -27.39
C GLN A 691 28.96 28.80 -27.72
N LEU A 692 29.82 27.84 -28.09
CA LEU A 692 29.41 26.47 -28.38
C LEU A 692 29.01 25.72 -27.11
N LEU A 693 29.75 25.92 -26.02
CA LEU A 693 29.42 25.34 -24.71
C LEU A 693 28.10 25.90 -24.15
N GLN A 694 27.85 27.20 -24.31
CA GLN A 694 26.60 27.83 -23.89
C GLN A 694 25.38 27.32 -24.67
N LYS A 695 25.52 27.02 -25.97
CA LYS A 695 24.43 26.42 -26.77
C LYS A 695 24.00 25.04 -26.26
N GLN A 696 24.93 24.31 -25.64
CA GLN A 696 24.70 23.00 -25.04
C GLN A 696 24.41 23.09 -23.53
N GLY A 697 24.14 24.29 -22.99
CA GLY A 697 23.78 24.49 -21.59
C GLY A 697 24.94 24.39 -20.58
N ILE A 698 26.20 24.33 -21.04
CA ILE A 698 27.36 24.11 -20.17
C ILE A 698 28.14 25.42 -19.91
N ALA A 699 28.50 25.65 -18.65
CA ALA A 699 29.37 26.74 -18.27
C ALA A 699 30.80 26.56 -18.84
N SER A 700 31.24 27.52 -19.67
CA SER A 700 32.50 27.41 -20.40
C SER A 700 33.75 27.37 -19.52
N ARG A 701 33.72 28.09 -18.39
CA ARG A 701 34.87 28.20 -17.49
C ARG A 701 35.12 26.92 -16.68
N PRO A 702 34.15 26.33 -15.97
CA PRO A 702 34.34 25.05 -15.28
C PRO A 702 34.76 23.91 -16.22
N PHE A 703 34.20 23.87 -17.43
CA PHE A 703 34.55 22.85 -18.43
C PHE A 703 36.02 22.99 -18.88
N ASN A 704 36.47 24.20 -19.20
CA ASN A 704 37.86 24.44 -19.59
C ASN A 704 38.83 24.25 -18.42
N ASP A 705 38.47 24.67 -17.20
CA ASP A 705 39.27 24.42 -15.99
C ASP A 705 39.43 22.90 -15.73
N ALA A 706 38.42 22.09 -16.07
CA ALA A 706 38.48 20.63 -15.98
C ALA A 706 39.38 20.01 -17.06
N LEU A 707 39.36 20.52 -18.30
CA LEU A 707 40.30 20.11 -19.36
C LEU A 707 41.74 20.46 -19.00
N ASP A 708 41.99 21.66 -18.47
CA ASP A 708 43.31 22.10 -18.01
C ASP A 708 43.83 21.20 -16.86
N ALA A 709 42.93 20.82 -15.95
CA ALA A 709 43.26 19.90 -14.87
C ALA A 709 43.59 18.49 -15.39
N LEU A 710 42.81 17.97 -16.35
CA LEU A 710 43.08 16.68 -17.00
C LEU A 710 44.43 16.69 -17.72
N ASP A 711 44.74 17.74 -18.49
CA ASP A 711 46.02 17.90 -19.19
C ASP A 711 47.20 17.96 -18.21
N SER A 712 47.06 18.67 -17.09
CA SER A 712 48.07 18.72 -16.03
C SER A 712 48.33 17.34 -15.41
N LEU A 713 47.28 16.57 -15.15
CA LEU A 713 47.39 15.25 -14.53
C LEU A 713 47.97 14.22 -15.51
N LEU A 714 47.52 14.24 -16.77
CA LEU A 714 47.83 13.25 -17.78
C LEU A 714 49.18 13.50 -18.46
N ASN A 715 49.38 14.70 -19.02
CA ASN A 715 50.56 15.02 -19.82
C ASN A 715 51.72 15.53 -18.96
N HIS A 716 51.42 16.30 -17.92
CA HIS A 716 52.45 16.90 -17.06
C HIS A 716 52.74 16.10 -15.78
N CYS A 717 51.92 15.08 -15.47
CA CYS A 717 52.01 14.26 -14.26
C CYS A 717 52.14 15.12 -12.98
N ALA A 718 51.40 16.23 -12.93
CA ALA A 718 51.50 17.22 -11.87
C ALA A 718 50.10 17.61 -11.37
N PRO A 719 49.93 17.85 -10.05
CA PRO A 719 48.65 18.29 -9.52
C PRO A 719 48.30 19.67 -10.09
N PRO A 720 47.03 19.92 -10.44
CA PRO A 720 46.58 21.23 -10.91
C PRO A 720 46.88 22.32 -9.88
N LYS A 721 47.05 23.57 -10.34
CA LYS A 721 47.32 24.71 -9.45
C LYS A 721 46.19 24.86 -8.43
N THR A 722 46.54 25.23 -7.19
CA THR A 722 45.59 25.46 -6.09
C THR A 722 44.41 26.38 -6.48
N ARG A 723 44.64 27.38 -7.34
CA ARG A 723 43.58 28.27 -7.84
C ARG A 723 42.54 27.54 -8.70
N VAL A 724 42.98 26.61 -9.56
CA VAL A 724 42.11 25.79 -10.41
C VAL A 724 41.36 24.79 -9.53
N LEU A 725 42.05 24.10 -8.61
CA LEU A 725 41.39 23.17 -7.66
C LEU A 725 40.29 23.83 -6.83
N ARG A 726 40.50 25.07 -6.36
CA ARG A 726 39.47 25.85 -5.66
C ARG A 726 38.27 26.19 -6.54
N ALA A 727 38.50 26.52 -7.80
CA ALA A 727 37.44 26.82 -8.77
C ALA A 727 36.64 25.56 -9.11
N LEU A 728 37.34 24.44 -9.34
CA LEU A 728 36.75 23.12 -9.56
C LEU A 728 35.92 22.66 -8.35
N GLN A 729 36.43 22.80 -7.13
CA GLN A 729 35.65 22.48 -5.93
C GLN A 729 34.36 23.33 -5.84
N LYS A 730 34.45 24.63 -6.13
CA LYS A 730 33.28 25.50 -6.13
C LYS A 730 32.26 25.09 -7.20
N ALA A 731 32.74 24.66 -8.38
CA ALA A 731 31.89 24.16 -9.46
C ALA A 731 31.26 22.80 -9.13
N LYS A 732 31.97 21.90 -8.44
CA LYS A 732 31.39 20.63 -7.95
C LYS A 732 30.23 20.87 -6.98
N ASP A 733 30.39 21.83 -6.07
CA ASP A 733 29.42 22.14 -5.03
C ASP A 733 28.24 23.00 -5.54
N ASP A 734 28.26 23.41 -6.80
CA ASP A 734 27.18 24.16 -7.46
C ASP A 734 26.07 23.21 -7.94
N VAL A 735 24.86 23.36 -7.39
CA VAL A 735 23.72 22.48 -7.69
C VAL A 735 23.16 22.73 -9.09
N GLU A 736 23.34 23.93 -9.64
CA GLU A 736 22.83 24.30 -10.97
C GLU A 736 23.72 23.80 -12.12
N LEU A 737 24.92 23.31 -11.80
CA LEU A 737 25.88 22.83 -12.81
C LEU A 737 25.51 21.43 -13.32
N ASP A 738 25.76 21.22 -14.62
CA ASP A 738 25.64 19.93 -15.31
C ASP A 738 26.16 18.74 -14.45
N PRO A 739 25.30 17.76 -14.12
CA PRO A 739 25.66 16.62 -13.27
C PRO A 739 26.83 15.81 -13.82
N GLY A 740 26.91 15.63 -15.14
CA GLY A 740 28.02 14.92 -15.78
C GLY A 740 29.35 15.64 -15.59
N LEU A 741 29.35 16.96 -15.71
CA LEU A 741 30.51 17.80 -15.44
C LEU A 741 30.89 17.79 -13.96
N ARG A 742 29.92 17.82 -13.03
CA ARG A 742 30.18 17.67 -11.60
C ARG A 742 30.85 16.32 -11.30
N CYS A 743 30.40 15.24 -11.93
CA CYS A 743 31.04 13.92 -11.87
C CYS A 743 32.47 13.91 -12.43
N ALA A 744 32.71 14.55 -13.58
CA ALA A 744 34.04 14.68 -14.16
C ALA A 744 35.00 15.44 -13.23
N ILE A 745 34.54 16.56 -12.65
CA ILE A 745 35.30 17.35 -11.70
C ILE A 745 35.60 16.54 -10.44
N MET A 746 34.62 15.80 -9.92
CA MET A 746 34.80 14.91 -8.78
C MET A 746 35.88 13.84 -9.05
N ALA A 747 35.87 13.20 -10.22
CA ALA A 747 36.89 12.23 -10.61
C ALA A 747 38.29 12.88 -10.69
N LEU A 748 38.41 14.09 -11.25
CA LEU A 748 39.66 14.85 -11.30
C LEU A 748 40.19 15.22 -9.90
N LEU A 749 39.31 15.63 -8.99
CA LEU A 749 39.65 15.93 -7.61
C LEU A 749 40.12 14.66 -6.87
N SER A 750 39.44 13.52 -7.09
CA SER A 750 39.83 12.21 -6.54
C SER A 750 41.21 11.76 -7.03
N TRP A 751 41.49 11.92 -8.34
CA TRP A 751 42.82 11.65 -8.89
C TRP A 751 43.89 12.58 -8.27
N THR A 752 43.58 13.87 -8.18
CA THR A 752 44.50 14.85 -7.57
C THR A 752 44.80 14.52 -6.11
N GLU A 753 43.79 14.16 -5.32
CA GLU A 753 43.95 13.78 -3.91
C GLU A 753 44.90 12.59 -3.73
N ARG A 754 44.74 11.53 -4.54
CA ARG A 754 45.64 10.37 -4.50
C ARG A 754 47.08 10.76 -4.88
N MET A 755 47.26 11.66 -5.84
CA MET A 755 48.58 12.17 -6.21
C MET A 755 49.22 12.97 -5.06
N LEU A 756 48.45 13.87 -4.42
CA LEU A 756 48.91 14.65 -3.26
C LEU A 756 49.19 13.77 -2.04
N GLY A 757 48.42 12.69 -1.84
CA GLY A 757 48.64 11.70 -0.78
C GLY A 757 49.99 10.98 -0.93
N ASN A 758 50.43 10.71 -2.15
CA ASN A 758 51.77 10.15 -2.38
C ASN A 758 52.89 11.17 -2.08
N ASP A 759 52.67 12.46 -2.35
CA ASP A 759 53.63 13.52 -2.01
C ASP A 759 53.74 13.76 -0.49
N LEU A 760 52.66 13.50 0.27
CA LEU A 760 52.62 13.60 1.74
C LEU A 760 53.47 12.54 2.44
N LYS A 761 53.74 11.38 1.82
CA LYS A 761 54.60 10.33 2.39
C LYS A 761 56.05 10.79 2.60
N GLN A 762 56.46 11.92 2.01
CA GLN A 762 57.79 12.50 2.18
C GLN A 762 57.88 13.33 3.47
N ALA A 763 58.85 13.00 4.33
CA ALA A 763 59.05 13.76 5.58
C ALA A 763 59.45 15.23 5.30
N PRO A 764 58.85 16.22 6.00
CA PRO A 764 59.23 17.61 5.87
C PRO A 764 60.68 17.83 6.28
N ALA A 765 61.47 18.48 5.43
CA ALA A 765 62.86 18.75 5.75
C ALA A 765 63.01 20.00 6.64
N PRO A 766 63.88 19.96 7.66
CA PRO A 766 64.13 21.13 8.50
C PRO A 766 64.82 22.24 7.71
N PHE A 767 64.73 23.48 8.22
CA PHE A 767 65.27 24.65 7.53
C PHE A 767 66.79 24.54 7.30
N TRP A 768 67.55 23.95 8.23
CA TRP A 768 69.01 23.79 8.16
C TRP A 768 69.49 22.70 7.18
N ALA A 769 68.60 21.88 6.61
CA ALA A 769 68.99 20.82 5.67
C ALA A 769 69.33 21.37 4.27
N VAL A 770 70.37 22.20 4.16
CA VAL A 770 70.71 22.97 2.95
C VAL A 770 71.17 22.07 1.79
N TRP A 771 71.61 20.85 2.07
CA TRP A 771 71.99 19.84 1.06
C TRP A 771 70.78 19.09 0.48
N LYS A 772 69.62 19.08 1.16
CA LYS A 772 68.40 18.44 0.65
C LYS A 772 67.66 19.40 -0.30
N LEU A 773 68.20 19.56 -1.50
CA LEU A 773 67.67 20.51 -2.47
C LEU A 773 66.21 20.21 -2.85
N LYS A 774 65.81 18.92 -2.98
CA LYS A 774 64.45 18.47 -3.34
C LYS A 774 63.43 18.63 -2.20
N THR A 775 63.47 19.75 -1.49
CA THR A 775 62.58 20.01 -0.34
C THR A 775 62.12 21.47 -0.36
N ARG A 776 61.05 21.75 0.38
CA ARG A 776 60.44 23.07 0.48
C ARG A 776 61.05 23.88 1.64
N LEU A 777 61.07 25.20 1.49
CA LEU A 777 61.47 26.15 2.53
C LEU A 777 60.42 27.25 2.67
N ASN A 778 59.82 27.36 3.85
CA ASN A 778 58.83 28.40 4.14
C ASN A 778 59.49 29.78 4.29
N ARG A 779 58.68 30.83 4.41
CA ARG A 779 59.16 32.23 4.50
C ARG A 779 60.11 32.46 5.68
N THR A 780 59.79 31.90 6.85
CA THR A 780 60.62 32.04 8.06
C THR A 780 61.95 31.31 7.92
N GLY A 781 61.94 30.09 7.38
CA GLY A 781 63.16 29.33 7.08
C GLY A 781 64.04 30.01 6.03
N PHE A 782 63.45 30.67 5.03
CA PHE A 782 64.19 31.44 4.03
C PHE A 782 64.77 32.74 4.60
N ALA A 783 64.05 33.43 5.49
CA ALA A 783 64.58 34.59 6.23
C ALA A 783 65.82 34.21 7.07
N LEU A 784 65.76 33.07 7.75
CA LEU A 784 66.91 32.52 8.50
C LEU A 784 68.09 32.18 7.58
N HIS A 785 67.83 31.65 6.38
CA HIS A 785 68.88 31.42 5.37
C HIS A 785 69.53 32.71 4.90
N LEU A 786 68.74 33.76 4.63
CA LEU A 786 69.26 35.07 4.25
C LEU A 786 70.08 35.72 5.38
N ALA A 787 69.64 35.57 6.63
CA ALA A 787 70.39 36.03 7.80
C ALA A 787 71.73 35.29 7.93
N ALA A 788 71.76 33.97 7.70
CA ALA A 788 72.99 33.18 7.69
C ALA A 788 73.94 33.60 6.56
N VAL A 789 73.41 33.87 5.35
CA VAL A 789 74.17 34.40 4.21
C VAL A 789 74.77 35.77 4.54
N ALA A 790 74.00 36.68 5.16
CA ALA A 790 74.49 37.98 5.61
C ALA A 790 75.58 37.88 6.69
N ALA A 791 75.43 36.94 7.64
CA ALA A 791 76.44 36.65 8.66
C ALA A 791 77.73 36.06 8.07
N CYS A 792 77.66 35.25 7.01
CA CYS A 792 78.85 34.82 6.26
C CYS A 792 79.51 35.98 5.51
N GLY A 793 78.72 36.95 5.03
CA GLY A 793 79.21 38.15 4.35
C GLY A 793 80.12 39.03 5.20
N SER A 794 79.92 39.09 6.53
CA SER A 794 80.82 39.84 7.41
C SER A 794 82.19 39.18 7.59
N LEU A 795 82.31 37.88 7.28
CA LEU A 795 83.56 37.10 7.36
C LEU A 795 84.37 37.11 6.05
N LEU A 796 83.86 37.72 4.98
CA LEU A 796 84.47 37.68 3.63
C LEU A 796 85.87 38.29 3.59
N LEU A 797 86.14 39.29 4.44
CA LEU A 797 87.46 39.95 4.56
C LEU A 797 88.51 39.04 5.21
N ALA A 798 88.10 38.07 6.05
CA ALA A 798 89.00 37.18 6.77
C ALA A 798 89.25 35.86 6.03
N VAL A 799 88.26 35.37 5.26
CA VAL A 799 88.35 34.09 4.53
C VAL A 799 87.75 34.26 3.13
N PRO A 800 88.56 34.54 2.10
CA PRO A 800 88.07 34.79 0.73
C PRO A 800 87.24 33.64 0.14
N GLY A 801 87.51 32.39 0.57
CA GLY A 801 86.79 31.20 0.13
C GLY A 801 85.32 31.11 0.58
N ILE A 802 84.90 31.91 1.57
CA ILE A 802 83.51 31.96 2.06
C ILE A 802 82.53 32.43 0.98
N ILE A 803 83.00 33.17 -0.04
CA ILE A 803 82.15 33.63 -1.15
C ILE A 803 81.46 32.48 -1.90
N VAL A 804 82.13 31.33 -2.03
CA VAL A 804 81.59 30.13 -2.68
C VAL A 804 80.48 29.51 -1.83
N VAL A 805 80.71 29.44 -0.51
CA VAL A 805 79.72 28.93 0.47
C VAL A 805 78.48 29.83 0.50
N MET A 806 78.68 31.15 0.49
CA MET A 806 77.61 32.14 0.47
C MET A 806 76.74 32.01 -0.79
N GLY A 807 77.38 31.82 -1.96
CA GLY A 807 76.69 31.56 -3.22
C GLY A 807 75.87 30.26 -3.18
N LEU A 808 76.44 29.16 -2.65
CA LEU A 808 75.75 27.87 -2.53
C LEU A 808 74.55 27.93 -1.57
N LEU A 809 74.68 28.62 -0.43
CA LEU A 809 73.58 28.83 0.52
C LEU A 809 72.45 29.65 -0.08
N LEU A 810 72.77 30.74 -0.80
CA LEU A 810 71.78 31.58 -1.46
C LEU A 810 71.04 30.83 -2.59
N VAL A 811 71.78 30.07 -3.40
CA VAL A 811 71.22 29.23 -4.48
C VAL A 811 70.34 28.13 -3.91
N SER A 812 70.78 27.44 -2.85
CA SER A 812 70.00 26.39 -2.19
C SER A 812 68.74 26.95 -1.52
N GLY A 813 68.86 28.03 -0.74
CA GLY A 813 67.73 28.69 -0.09
C GLY A 813 66.70 29.21 -1.10
N SER A 814 67.17 29.87 -2.17
CA SER A 814 66.29 30.40 -3.24
C SER A 814 65.62 29.27 -4.01
N LEU A 815 66.33 28.17 -4.31
CA LEU A 815 65.76 27.01 -4.97
C LEU A 815 64.69 26.32 -4.10
N ARG A 816 64.96 26.10 -2.81
CA ARG A 816 63.98 25.48 -1.89
C ARG A 816 62.77 26.39 -1.65
N ARG A 817 62.97 27.72 -1.68
CA ARG A 817 61.89 28.72 -1.61
C ARG A 817 61.03 28.74 -2.88
N LEU A 818 61.66 28.72 -4.05
CA LEU A 818 60.95 28.57 -5.33
C LEU A 818 60.18 27.26 -5.40
N ARG A 819 60.76 26.16 -4.87
CA ARG A 819 60.08 24.86 -4.75
C ARG A 819 58.87 24.88 -3.82
N ASP A 820 58.87 25.73 -2.78
CA ASP A 820 57.68 25.98 -1.95
C ASP A 820 56.54 26.67 -2.72
N MET A 821 56.84 27.30 -3.86
CA MET A 821 55.88 27.93 -4.77
C MET A 821 55.58 27.06 -6.01
N GLY A 822 55.96 25.78 -5.99
CA GLY A 822 55.81 24.84 -7.11
C GLY A 822 56.80 25.04 -8.26
N GLN A 823 57.73 26.00 -8.13
CA GLN A 823 58.68 26.41 -9.17
C GLN A 823 59.97 25.58 -9.13
N GLY A 824 60.66 25.50 -10.27
CA GLY A 824 61.81 24.61 -10.47
C GLY A 824 63.13 25.33 -10.73
N VAL A 825 64.08 24.59 -11.31
CA VAL A 825 65.40 25.11 -11.71
C VAL A 825 65.33 26.18 -12.81
N PRO A 826 64.42 26.11 -13.82
CA PRO A 826 64.34 27.14 -14.87
C PRO A 826 64.05 28.54 -14.32
N THR A 827 63.14 28.65 -13.35
CA THR A 827 62.81 29.90 -12.67
C THR A 827 63.93 30.37 -11.75
N LEU A 828 64.68 29.46 -11.13
CA LEU A 828 65.91 29.83 -10.43
C LEU A 828 66.95 30.44 -11.38
N LEU A 829 67.17 29.85 -12.55
CA LEU A 829 68.09 30.39 -13.56
C LEU A 829 67.66 31.78 -14.02
N MET A 830 66.36 31.98 -14.25
CA MET A 830 65.80 33.30 -14.57
C MET A 830 66.04 34.30 -13.43
N VAL A 831 65.75 33.92 -12.19
CA VAL A 831 66.00 34.75 -11.00
C VAL A 831 67.49 35.09 -10.88
N LEU A 832 68.39 34.14 -11.12
CA LEU A 832 69.85 34.35 -11.08
C LEU A 832 70.31 35.32 -12.19
N VAL A 833 69.80 35.18 -13.41
CA VAL A 833 70.13 36.09 -14.53
C VAL A 833 69.61 37.50 -14.26
N VAL A 834 68.36 37.64 -13.84
CA VAL A 834 67.74 38.94 -13.55
C VAL A 834 68.36 39.57 -12.29
N SER A 835 68.82 38.77 -11.32
CA SER A 835 69.48 39.27 -10.11
C SER A 835 70.81 40.00 -10.37
N ARG A 836 71.43 39.79 -11.54
CA ARG A 836 72.60 40.57 -11.97
C ARG A 836 72.27 42.03 -12.29
N VAL A 837 71.02 42.30 -12.69
CA VAL A 837 70.50 43.64 -12.97
C VAL A 837 69.80 44.21 -11.75
N ILE A 838 69.10 43.36 -10.97
CA ILE A 838 68.35 43.74 -9.78
C ILE A 838 68.82 42.88 -8.58
N PRO A 839 69.86 43.30 -7.84
CA PRO A 839 70.45 42.49 -6.77
C PRO A 839 69.51 42.21 -5.58
N VAL A 840 68.40 42.94 -5.47
CA VAL A 840 67.37 42.78 -4.43
C VAL A 840 66.35 41.68 -4.77
N LEU A 841 66.36 41.14 -6.00
CA LEU A 841 65.37 40.18 -6.49
C LEU A 841 65.18 38.93 -5.59
N PRO A 842 66.23 38.32 -5.00
CA PRO A 842 66.05 37.19 -4.07
C PRO A 842 65.26 37.56 -2.80
N LEU A 843 65.28 38.83 -2.37
CA LEU A 843 64.49 39.30 -1.22
C LEU A 843 62.99 39.37 -1.55
N LEU A 844 62.59 39.53 -2.80
CA LEU A 844 61.18 39.50 -3.20
C LEU A 844 60.55 38.11 -2.97
N LEU A 845 61.34 37.04 -2.94
CA LEU A 845 60.86 35.68 -2.65
C LEU A 845 60.34 35.52 -1.19
N LEU A 846 60.68 36.44 -0.27
CA LEU A 846 60.09 36.52 1.07
C LEU A 846 58.62 36.97 1.02
N GLY A 847 58.28 37.90 0.13
CA GLY A 847 56.95 38.50 0.04
C GLY A 847 55.91 37.58 -0.59
N LEU A 848 56.33 36.67 -1.48
CA LEU A 848 55.40 35.80 -2.22
C LEU A 848 54.89 34.65 -1.34
N PRO A 849 53.58 34.31 -1.37
CA PRO A 849 53.05 33.18 -0.61
C PRO A 849 53.49 31.85 -1.22
N GLY A 850 53.73 30.84 -0.36
CA GLY A 850 53.96 29.46 -0.80
C GLY A 850 52.65 28.73 -1.10
N ASP A 851 52.73 27.59 -1.76
CA ASP A 851 51.58 26.72 -1.98
C ASP A 851 51.07 26.15 -0.66
N LYS A 852 49.76 26.25 -0.43
CA LYS A 852 49.14 25.75 0.81
C LYS A 852 48.95 24.23 0.81
N LEU A 853 48.86 23.62 -0.37
CA LEU A 853 48.75 22.18 -0.57
C LEU A 853 50.14 21.53 -0.68
N PRO A 854 50.25 20.21 -0.49
CA PRO A 854 51.42 19.45 -0.89
C PRO A 854 51.74 19.66 -2.37
N ASN A 855 53.01 19.53 -2.73
CA ASN A 855 53.43 19.52 -4.14
C ASN A 855 54.54 18.47 -4.30
N ARG A 856 55.01 18.26 -5.55
CA ARG A 856 56.07 17.28 -5.88
C ARG A 856 57.38 17.39 -5.08
N TYR A 857 57.58 18.45 -4.28
CA TYR A 857 58.75 18.66 -3.43
C TYR A 857 58.45 18.43 -1.93
N GLY A 858 57.28 17.88 -1.60
CA GLY A 858 56.86 17.45 -0.27
C GLY A 858 55.76 18.31 0.38
N PRO A 859 55.41 18.02 1.65
CA PRO A 859 54.39 18.74 2.41
C PRO A 859 54.77 20.20 2.66
N ALA A 860 53.77 21.05 2.90
CA ALA A 860 54.00 22.45 3.26
C ALA A 860 54.78 22.55 4.59
N PRO A 861 55.84 23.36 4.69
CA PRO A 861 56.66 23.37 5.91
C PRO A 861 55.95 24.07 7.08
N GLY A 862 55.82 23.39 8.22
CA GLY A 862 55.39 23.98 9.51
C GLY A 862 53.88 23.98 9.80
N LYS A 863 53.08 23.22 9.04
CA LYS A 863 51.65 22.97 9.32
C LYS A 863 51.42 21.48 9.58
N GLY A 864 50.61 21.14 10.59
CA GLY A 864 50.12 19.78 10.88
C GLY A 864 49.28 19.19 9.75
N ASP A 865 48.65 18.03 9.95
CA ASP A 865 48.02 17.20 8.90
C ASP A 865 47.26 17.99 7.84
N GLN A 866 47.83 18.04 6.63
CA GLN A 866 47.47 19.02 5.60
C GLN A 866 46.28 18.61 4.73
N LEU A 867 45.78 17.37 4.94
CA LEU A 867 44.59 16.81 4.30
C LEU A 867 43.71 16.11 5.36
N GLU A 868 43.66 16.63 6.58
CA GLU A 868 42.77 16.11 7.62
C GLU A 868 41.31 16.21 7.14
N GLY A 869 40.65 15.07 6.89
CA GLY A 869 39.31 15.01 6.29
C GLY A 869 39.25 15.11 4.75
N GLY A 870 40.40 15.04 4.05
CA GLY A 870 40.48 14.96 2.59
C GLY A 870 40.65 16.30 1.85
N LEU A 871 40.85 16.21 0.53
CA LEU A 871 41.08 17.35 -0.37
C LEU A 871 39.87 18.28 -0.43
N GLN A 872 38.65 17.74 -0.51
CA GLN A 872 37.44 18.58 -0.56
C GLN A 872 37.29 19.44 0.70
N ALA A 873 37.39 18.84 1.89
CA ALA A 873 37.30 19.57 3.16
C ALA A 873 38.37 20.67 3.28
N THR A 874 39.57 20.39 2.78
CA THR A 874 40.67 21.35 2.74
C THR A 874 40.39 22.50 1.76
N LEU A 875 39.88 22.21 0.57
CA LEU A 875 39.52 23.23 -0.43
C LEU A 875 38.31 24.07 0.01
N ARG A 876 37.31 23.48 0.68
CA ARG A 876 36.17 24.18 1.27
C ARG A 876 36.62 25.16 2.36
N ARG A 877 37.50 24.73 3.28
CA ARG A 877 38.15 25.61 4.30
C ARG A 877 39.01 26.72 3.69
N MET A 878 39.49 26.55 2.46
CA MET A 878 40.23 27.60 1.74
C MET A 878 39.32 28.55 0.96
N ASN A 879 38.08 28.15 0.70
CA ASN A 879 37.05 28.89 -0.01
C ASN A 879 36.13 29.70 0.92
N SER A 880 35.96 29.27 2.17
CA SER A 880 35.47 30.11 3.28
C SER A 880 36.44 31.25 3.56
#